data_AF-A0A7H4MLS5-F1
#
_entry.id   AF-A0A7H4MLS5-F1
#
_cell.length_a   1.000
_cell.length_b   1.000
_cell.length_c   1.000
_cell.angle_alpha   90.00
_cell.angle_beta   90.00
_cell.angle_gamma   90.00
#
_symmetry.space_group_name_H-M   'P 1'
#
loop_
_entity.id
_entity.type
_entity.pdbx_description
1 polymer ?
#
loop_
_entity_poly.entity_id
_entity_poly.type
_entity_poly.pdbx_seq_one_letter_code
_entity_poly.pdbx_strand_id
1 'polypeptide(L)'
;MYLFENVDADAIIFEDMDRFNSNNIFERLHEVNRLVNIQRGIAGYKKSTLRFIYLLRDDIFISKDRTKFFDYIIPVIPVVDSSNSYDQFISHFDDGGILKLFNERFLQGMSLYIDDMRILKNIYNEFQIYYNKLNTTELDCNKMLAIIAYKNIFPRDFSELQLNQGMVFTIFSEKDNFIVKEIREIEKDISDRKKEIEVINGEILNSSQEVDAIYDKELSKYNNSYYHQAEKADIEKRRAARKESVENKINGKIEEINELISRSRENLVYSRNKKLKEIITRENIDEIFKLTYTNEIGEKRDFNEIKSSEYFDLLKYLIRDGYIDETYADYMTYFYENSLSRIDKMFLRSITDKKGKEFTYQLKNPKLVVARLREVDFEQEEALNFDLLAYLLQTPTQVNLIKRLFKQLRKDRRVEFIRGYFETERVQPGFINRLNTQWPEFFSYALTESEFSADWVRRYSIGTFYYSDSNDIEAINIDNCLTGYLSASADYLAISEPKVEKLISGFKLLNVSFVSIKFENANKVLFDAVYQHSLYDINFANLTLMLSKVYTLNSEDDIRHKNYTLVMSQPDSPLASYVNNHISDYLDMVLSSCGGSILDDEAIVLSVLNNEKISDEQKGQYINSLQTFVTSLSEVESESLWSSLLDKDRAVCSEENIVSYFEHVDGLDESLIEFINRTNVELKFQNINIDNELKNKLFKSIVICNDLSNDKYEKLICSLNLIYKTSFSASNIASDKFKILVDKNIIRMSIVSLNFIRDNYSEQLFYYIHKNIRAYVELMTIDNFILDEAISILSWQVDDDLKVKLLEFVKTPLAIHGKNYSQVVNDYILENNFKPDELLILSSSYKTWGTSTQSLILSRAIQDISAIDSKP
;
A
#
# COMPACT_ATOMS: atom_id res chain seq x y z
N MET A 1 82.13 -65.73 24.82
CA MET A 1 83.09 -66.23 25.82
C MET A 1 84.30 -65.30 25.92
N TYR A 2 85.26 -65.33 24.99
CA TYR A 2 86.46 -64.47 25.02
C TYR A 2 86.20 -62.99 25.32
N LEU A 3 85.19 -62.39 24.67
CA LEU A 3 84.83 -60.99 24.89
C LEU A 3 84.40 -60.72 26.35
N PHE A 4 83.58 -61.58 26.93
CA PHE A 4 83.09 -61.44 28.30
C PHE A 4 84.16 -61.76 29.35
N GLU A 5 85.12 -62.63 29.03
CA GLU A 5 86.24 -62.95 29.93
C GLU A 5 87.22 -61.78 30.07
N ASN A 6 87.53 -61.10 28.96
CA ASN A 6 88.56 -60.06 28.94
C ASN A 6 88.06 -58.66 29.30
N VAL A 7 86.75 -58.41 29.21
CA VAL A 7 86.14 -57.13 29.61
C VAL A 7 86.40 -56.84 31.10
N ASP A 8 86.80 -55.61 31.41
CA ASP A 8 86.94 -55.11 32.79
C ASP A 8 85.67 -54.36 33.20
N ALA A 9 84.60 -55.11 33.44
CA ALA A 9 83.31 -54.58 33.87
C ALA A 9 82.68 -55.48 34.93
N ASP A 10 81.91 -54.86 35.82
CA ASP A 10 81.11 -55.53 36.84
C ASP A 10 79.75 -56.02 36.30
N ALA A 11 79.25 -55.39 35.22
CA ALA A 11 77.97 -55.71 34.61
C ALA A 11 77.96 -55.49 33.09
N ILE A 12 77.06 -56.20 32.41
CA ILE A 12 76.74 -56.04 30.99
C ILE A 12 75.23 -55.86 30.87
N ILE A 13 74.82 -54.79 30.19
CA ILE A 13 73.42 -54.44 29.99
C ILE A 13 73.00 -54.90 28.59
N PHE A 14 71.94 -55.70 28.52
CA PHE A 14 71.30 -56.15 27.29
C PHE A 14 69.97 -55.40 27.12
N GLU A 15 69.86 -54.63 26.04
CA GLU A 15 68.66 -53.87 25.66
C GLU A 15 68.01 -54.49 24.41
N ASP A 16 66.70 -54.31 24.25
CA ASP A 16 65.93 -54.65 23.03
C ASP A 16 65.98 -56.15 22.61
N MET A 17 66.41 -57.03 23.49
CA MET A 17 66.47 -58.48 23.23
C MET A 17 65.10 -59.15 23.14
N ASP A 18 64.08 -58.48 23.66
CA ASP A 18 62.69 -58.90 23.71
C ASP A 18 61.97 -58.82 22.37
N ARG A 19 62.51 -58.09 21.38
CA ARG A 19 61.95 -57.96 20.04
C ARG A 19 61.82 -59.29 19.29
N PHE A 20 62.61 -60.30 19.68
CA PHE A 20 62.60 -61.61 19.04
C PHE A 20 61.57 -62.58 19.62
N ASN A 21 60.83 -62.19 20.69
CA ASN A 21 59.82 -63.02 21.38
C ASN A 21 60.26 -64.49 21.57
N SER A 22 61.53 -64.71 21.91
CA SER A 22 62.13 -66.05 21.97
C SER A 22 62.90 -66.25 23.27
N ASN A 23 62.44 -67.22 24.08
CA ASN A 23 63.05 -67.55 25.37
C ASN A 23 64.43 -68.21 25.23
N ASN A 24 64.71 -68.82 24.07
CA ASN A 24 65.96 -69.55 23.80
C ASN A 24 67.20 -68.65 23.90
N ILE A 25 67.05 -67.35 23.61
CA ILE A 25 68.18 -66.42 23.65
C ILE A 25 68.64 -66.18 25.10
N PHE A 26 67.69 -66.11 26.05
CA PHE A 26 67.97 -65.91 27.47
C PHE A 26 68.61 -67.15 28.12
N GLU A 27 68.18 -68.35 27.73
CA GLU A 27 68.82 -69.61 28.15
C GLU A 27 70.31 -69.63 27.80
N ARG A 28 70.65 -69.29 26.55
CA ARG A 28 72.04 -69.27 26.09
C ARG A 28 72.87 -68.19 26.78
N LEU A 29 72.30 -67.00 27.00
CA LEU A 29 73.01 -65.95 27.72
C LEU A 29 73.21 -66.27 29.20
N HIS A 30 72.27 -66.97 29.84
CA HIS A 30 72.43 -67.47 31.20
C HIS A 30 73.55 -68.52 31.28
N GLU A 31 73.61 -69.49 30.36
CA GLU A 31 74.71 -70.45 30.25
C GLU A 31 76.06 -69.75 30.07
N VAL A 32 76.12 -68.77 29.17
CA VAL A 32 77.33 -67.97 28.91
C VAL A 32 77.76 -67.22 30.17
N ASN A 33 76.84 -66.54 30.86
CA ASN A 33 77.17 -65.80 32.09
C ASN A 33 77.75 -66.74 33.17
N ARG A 34 77.19 -67.95 33.30
CA ARG A 34 77.70 -68.96 34.23
C ARG A 34 79.11 -69.42 33.87
N LEU A 35 79.37 -69.73 32.60
CA LEU A 35 80.68 -70.17 32.14
C LEU A 35 81.75 -69.08 32.30
N VAL A 36 81.42 -67.83 31.99
CA VAL A 36 82.36 -66.70 32.11
C VAL A 36 82.74 -66.49 33.57
N ASN A 37 81.79 -66.54 34.49
CA ASN A 37 82.06 -66.36 35.92
C ASN A 37 82.85 -67.53 36.54
N ILE A 38 82.62 -68.77 36.10
CA ILE A 38 83.45 -69.92 36.50
C ILE A 38 84.91 -69.70 36.06
N GLN A 39 85.12 -69.30 34.82
CA GLN A 39 86.48 -69.06 34.30
C GLN A 39 87.17 -67.87 34.97
N ARG A 40 86.45 -66.77 35.22
CA ARG A 40 86.96 -65.63 36.00
C ARG A 40 87.40 -66.04 37.40
N GLY A 41 86.66 -66.96 38.04
CA GLY A 41 87.00 -67.51 39.35
C GLY A 41 88.22 -68.45 39.36
N ILE A 42 88.37 -69.31 38.34
CA ILE A 42 89.52 -70.24 38.23
C ILE A 42 90.83 -69.49 37.93
N ALA A 43 90.76 -68.40 37.16
CA ALA A 43 91.94 -67.68 36.69
C ALA A 43 92.60 -66.73 37.72
N GLY A 44 92.15 -66.75 38.99
CA GLY A 44 92.82 -66.05 40.09
C GLY A 44 92.77 -64.51 40.02
N TYR A 45 91.98 -63.93 39.13
CA TYR A 45 91.84 -62.48 39.01
C TYR A 45 90.95 -61.93 40.13
N LYS A 46 91.36 -60.82 40.75
CA LYS A 46 90.54 -59.97 41.64
C LYS A 46 89.30 -59.34 40.93
N LYS A 47 88.83 -59.92 39.82
CA LYS A 47 87.68 -59.42 39.09
C LYS A 47 86.40 -59.84 39.80
N SER A 48 85.51 -58.89 39.98
CA SER A 48 84.16 -59.09 40.49
C SER A 48 83.36 -60.04 39.58
N THR A 49 82.30 -60.64 40.15
CA THR A 49 81.32 -61.41 39.40
C THR A 49 80.69 -60.54 38.32
N LEU A 50 80.80 -60.96 37.06
CA LEU A 50 80.15 -60.30 35.93
C LEU A 50 78.64 -60.54 36.01
N ARG A 51 77.85 -59.48 36.08
CA ARG A 51 76.38 -59.56 36.13
C ARG A 51 75.78 -59.22 34.77
N PHE A 52 74.89 -60.06 34.25
CA PHE A 52 74.10 -59.72 33.07
C PHE A 52 72.79 -59.08 33.53
N ILE A 53 72.57 -57.84 33.10
CA ILE A 53 71.35 -57.07 33.36
C ILE A 53 70.57 -57.03 32.05
N TYR A 54 69.29 -57.36 32.12
CA TYR A 54 68.42 -57.40 30.95
C TYR A 54 67.32 -56.34 31.12
N LEU A 55 67.21 -55.43 30.15
CA LEU A 55 66.14 -54.46 30.06
C LEU A 55 65.08 -55.02 29.11
N LEU A 56 64.03 -55.59 29.71
CA LEU A 56 63.04 -56.44 29.05
C LEU A 56 61.62 -55.98 29.38
N ARG A 57 60.68 -56.20 28.45
CA ARG A 57 59.24 -56.13 28.75
C ARG A 57 58.84 -57.28 29.69
N ASP A 58 57.88 -57.01 30.57
CA ASP A 58 57.45 -57.98 31.59
C ASP A 58 56.67 -59.17 31.00
N ASP A 59 56.10 -59.01 29.80
CA ASP A 59 55.23 -59.97 29.12
C ASP A 59 55.97 -61.06 28.31
N ILE A 60 57.30 -61.00 28.22
CA ILE A 60 58.10 -61.99 27.46
C ILE A 60 58.01 -63.38 28.08
N PHE A 61 57.87 -63.47 29.41
CA PHE A 61 57.89 -64.74 30.14
C PHE A 61 56.50 -65.13 30.60
N ILE A 62 56.10 -66.36 30.27
CA ILE A 62 54.81 -66.91 30.72
C ILE A 62 54.98 -67.41 32.16
N SER A 63 54.47 -66.62 33.12
CA SER A 63 54.30 -66.93 34.55
C SER A 63 55.49 -67.61 35.28
N LYS A 64 55.60 -68.94 35.19
CA LYS A 64 56.55 -69.77 35.97
C LYS A 64 58.00 -69.67 35.50
N ASP A 65 58.25 -69.18 34.29
CA ASP A 65 59.60 -69.16 33.73
C ASP A 65 60.39 -67.90 34.15
N ARG A 66 59.70 -66.82 34.55
CA ARG A 66 60.33 -65.55 34.94
C ARG A 66 61.29 -65.70 36.12
N THR A 67 60.94 -66.52 37.11
CA THR A 67 61.78 -66.78 38.30
C THR A 67 62.85 -67.85 38.09
N LYS A 68 62.84 -68.56 36.96
CA LYS A 68 63.89 -69.53 36.61
C LYS A 68 65.11 -68.87 35.96
N PHE A 69 64.89 -67.79 35.22
CA PHE A 69 65.94 -67.15 34.40
C PHE A 69 66.67 -66.01 35.09
N PHE A 70 65.99 -65.29 35.99
CA PHE A 70 66.54 -64.13 36.66
C PHE A 70 66.65 -64.35 38.17
N ASP A 71 67.87 -64.16 38.69
CA ASP A 71 68.15 -64.24 40.12
C ASP A 71 67.48 -63.09 40.89
N TYR A 72 67.24 -61.95 40.23
CA TYR A 72 66.62 -60.77 40.80
C TYR A 72 65.91 -59.94 39.72
N ILE A 73 64.71 -59.46 40.02
CA ILE A 73 63.89 -58.66 39.10
C ILE A 73 63.65 -57.30 39.75
N ILE A 74 64.06 -56.23 39.06
CA ILE A 74 63.73 -54.86 39.44
C ILE A 74 62.45 -54.48 38.68
N PRO A 75 61.29 -54.32 39.34
CA PRO A 75 60.10 -53.87 38.66
C PRO A 75 60.27 -52.41 38.23
N VAL A 76 60.01 -52.12 36.96
CA VAL A 76 59.88 -50.75 36.48
C VAL A 76 58.41 -50.38 36.55
N ILE A 77 58.07 -49.41 37.38
CA ILE A 77 56.70 -48.88 37.47
C ILE A 77 56.59 -47.76 36.42
N PRO A 78 55.68 -47.88 35.43
CA PRO A 78 55.48 -46.82 34.45
C PRO A 78 54.99 -45.55 35.16
N VAL A 79 55.56 -44.41 34.77
CA VAL A 79 55.18 -43.09 35.32
C VAL A 79 53.82 -42.64 34.78
N VAL A 80 53.37 -43.23 33.67
CA VAL A 80 52.17 -42.82 32.96
C VAL A 80 51.26 -44.01 32.73
N ASP A 81 49.98 -43.80 33.01
CA ASP A 81 48.88 -44.67 32.67
C ASP A 81 47.73 -43.83 32.07
N SER A 82 46.66 -44.49 31.62
CA SER A 82 45.48 -43.82 31.05
C SER A 82 44.79 -42.84 32.02
N SER A 83 45.08 -42.88 33.32
CA SER A 83 44.48 -42.02 34.34
C SER A 83 45.24 -40.70 34.55
N ASN A 84 46.54 -40.63 34.23
CA ASN A 84 47.36 -39.42 34.35
C ASN A 84 47.90 -38.89 33.00
N SER A 85 47.56 -39.56 31.89
CA SER A 85 47.98 -39.18 30.54
C SER A 85 47.59 -37.76 30.19
N TYR A 86 46.42 -37.27 30.63
CA TYR A 86 45.94 -35.91 30.37
C TYR A 86 46.83 -34.81 30.97
N ASP A 87 47.17 -34.91 32.26
CA ASP A 87 47.98 -33.88 32.93
C ASP A 87 49.38 -33.80 32.31
N GLN A 88 49.95 -34.94 31.92
CA GLN A 88 51.20 -35.02 31.18
C GLN A 88 51.05 -34.45 29.76
N PHE A 89 49.95 -34.78 29.07
CA PHE A 89 49.61 -34.23 27.75
C PHE A 89 49.57 -32.70 27.80
N ILE A 90 48.86 -32.12 28.77
CA ILE A 90 48.77 -30.66 28.93
C ILE A 90 50.10 -30.03 29.28
N SER A 91 50.87 -30.62 30.20
CA SER A 91 52.15 -30.05 30.64
C SER A 91 53.08 -29.76 29.46
N HIS A 92 53.17 -30.67 28.48
CA HIS A 92 53.98 -30.48 27.28
C HIS A 92 53.50 -29.32 26.38
N PHE A 93 52.19 -29.10 26.29
CA PHE A 93 51.61 -28.01 25.50
C PHE A 93 51.67 -26.67 26.21
N ASP A 94 51.60 -26.67 27.55
CA ASP A 94 51.75 -25.49 28.39
C ASP A 94 53.20 -25.02 28.45
N ASP A 95 54.15 -25.95 28.65
CA ASP A 95 55.60 -25.70 28.56
C ASP A 95 55.98 -25.11 27.18
N GLY A 96 55.27 -25.55 26.13
CA GLY A 96 55.41 -25.05 24.76
C GLY A 96 54.70 -23.72 24.46
N GLY A 97 53.91 -23.19 25.39
CA GLY A 97 53.14 -21.95 25.21
C GLY A 97 52.02 -22.01 24.17
N ILE A 98 51.62 -23.21 23.72
CA ILE A 98 50.62 -23.41 22.64
C ILE A 98 49.28 -23.95 23.13
N LEU A 99 49.13 -24.20 24.44
CA LEU A 99 47.90 -24.76 25.03
C LEU A 99 46.63 -23.98 24.64
N LYS A 100 46.72 -22.63 24.60
CA LYS A 100 45.59 -21.75 24.26
C LYS A 100 45.06 -21.90 22.83
N LEU A 101 45.79 -22.58 21.94
CA LEU A 101 45.36 -22.82 20.56
C LEU A 101 44.33 -23.96 20.44
N PHE A 102 44.17 -24.77 21.48
CA PHE A 102 43.38 -25.99 21.45
C PHE A 102 42.13 -25.91 22.32
N ASN A 103 41.15 -26.71 21.94
CA ASN A 103 39.98 -26.95 22.78
C ASN A 103 40.36 -27.94 23.89
N GLU A 104 40.11 -27.55 25.15
CA GLU A 104 40.41 -28.40 26.31
C GLU A 104 39.73 -29.78 26.24
N ARG A 105 38.45 -29.82 25.81
CA ARG A 105 37.70 -31.08 25.66
C ARG A 105 38.28 -31.99 24.58
N PHE A 106 38.86 -31.42 23.53
CA PHE A 106 39.53 -32.20 22.49
C PHE A 106 40.79 -32.86 23.05
N LEU A 107 41.62 -32.10 23.77
CA LEU A 107 42.84 -32.62 24.40
C LEU A 107 42.52 -33.71 25.42
N GLN A 108 41.50 -33.50 26.27
CA GLN A 108 40.97 -34.51 27.20
C GLN A 108 40.52 -35.77 26.46
N GLY A 109 39.74 -35.59 25.38
CA GLY A 109 39.23 -36.71 24.58
C GLY A 109 40.35 -37.54 23.98
N MET A 110 41.38 -36.91 23.41
CA MET A 110 42.53 -37.63 22.85
C MET A 110 43.38 -38.32 23.91
N SER A 111 43.63 -37.68 25.06
CA SER A 111 44.49 -38.26 26.11
C SER A 111 43.93 -39.53 26.71
N LEU A 112 42.60 -39.73 26.68
CA LEU A 112 41.96 -40.98 27.13
C LEU A 112 42.41 -42.21 26.33
N TYR A 113 42.85 -42.01 25.09
CA TYR A 113 43.26 -43.09 24.20
C TYR A 113 44.78 -43.19 24.02
N ILE A 114 45.53 -42.14 24.33
CA ILE A 114 46.99 -42.10 24.17
C ILE A 114 47.64 -42.25 25.56
N ASP A 115 48.04 -43.47 25.88
CA ASP A 115 48.68 -43.85 27.14
C ASP A 115 50.21 -43.98 27.04
N ASP A 116 50.78 -44.16 25.84
CA ASP A 116 52.24 -44.20 25.62
C ASP A 116 52.84 -42.78 25.48
N MET A 117 53.72 -42.42 26.43
CA MET A 117 54.43 -41.14 26.46
C MET A 117 55.33 -40.86 25.26
N ARG A 118 55.85 -41.88 24.59
CA ARG A 118 56.70 -41.73 23.39
C ARG A 118 55.84 -41.28 22.21
N ILE A 119 54.66 -41.88 22.05
CA ILE A 119 53.71 -41.49 21.02
C ILE A 119 53.28 -40.04 21.25
N LEU A 120 52.91 -39.69 22.48
CA LEU A 120 52.52 -38.34 22.86
C LEU A 120 53.59 -37.30 22.52
N LYS A 121 54.84 -37.53 22.96
CA LYS A 121 55.95 -36.62 22.67
C LYS A 121 56.21 -36.49 21.17
N ASN A 122 56.10 -37.58 20.41
CA ASN A 122 56.29 -37.51 18.97
C ASN A 122 55.15 -36.74 18.27
N ILE A 123 53.90 -36.93 18.70
CA ILE A 123 52.75 -36.15 18.22
C ILE A 123 52.97 -34.66 18.45
N TYR A 124 53.37 -34.26 19.67
CA TYR A 124 53.66 -32.86 19.99
C TYR A 124 54.79 -32.29 19.11
N ASN A 125 55.91 -33.01 18.99
CA ASN A 125 57.06 -32.56 18.20
C ASN A 125 56.70 -32.40 16.72
N GLU A 126 56.00 -33.38 16.14
CA GLU A 126 55.55 -33.30 14.75
C GLU A 126 54.52 -32.19 14.55
N PHE A 127 53.60 -32.00 15.49
CA PHE A 127 52.64 -30.89 15.44
C PHE A 127 53.34 -29.54 15.35
N GLN A 128 54.36 -29.28 16.18
CA GLN A 128 55.11 -28.02 16.13
C GLN A 128 55.74 -27.78 14.75
N ILE A 129 56.28 -28.84 14.12
CA ILE A 129 56.86 -28.73 12.78
C ILE A 129 55.79 -28.44 11.73
N TYR A 130 54.66 -29.14 11.79
CA TYR A 130 53.55 -28.96 10.85
C TYR A 130 52.89 -27.60 11.03
N TYR A 131 52.66 -27.15 12.26
CA TYR A 131 52.08 -25.85 12.56
C TYR A 131 52.91 -24.72 11.97
N ASN A 132 54.23 -24.75 12.18
CA ASN A 132 55.14 -23.73 11.66
C ASN A 132 55.26 -23.74 10.12
N LYS A 133 55.01 -24.88 9.46
CA LYS A 133 55.16 -25.02 8.00
C LYS A 133 53.85 -24.88 7.22
N LEU A 134 52.73 -25.40 7.75
CA LEU A 134 51.46 -25.52 7.04
C LEU A 134 50.44 -24.45 7.41
N ASN A 135 50.57 -23.77 8.56
CA ASN A 135 49.57 -22.81 9.03
C ASN A 135 49.60 -21.47 8.26
N THR A 136 49.55 -21.56 6.94
CA THR A 136 49.44 -20.43 6.03
C THR A 136 47.95 -20.09 5.81
N THR A 137 47.06 -21.06 5.68
CA THR A 137 45.63 -20.83 5.37
C THR A 137 44.71 -20.84 6.59
N GLU A 138 45.16 -20.30 7.73
CA GLU A 138 44.42 -20.25 9.01
C GLU A 138 43.93 -21.61 9.54
N LEU A 139 44.76 -22.66 9.43
CA LEU A 139 44.39 -24.06 9.74
C LEU A 139 43.92 -24.24 11.20
N ASP A 140 42.90 -25.07 11.40
CA ASP A 140 42.40 -25.43 12.73
C ASP A 140 43.43 -26.30 13.44
N CYS A 141 43.89 -25.82 14.59
CA CYS A 141 44.95 -26.49 15.35
C CYS A 141 44.51 -27.87 15.86
N ASN A 142 43.24 -28.03 16.26
CA ASN A 142 42.72 -29.31 16.74
C ASN A 142 42.70 -30.34 15.60
N LYS A 143 42.21 -29.95 14.43
CA LYS A 143 42.22 -30.82 13.24
C LYS A 143 43.64 -31.18 12.80
N MET A 144 44.56 -30.22 12.84
CA MET A 144 45.97 -30.48 12.55
C MET A 144 46.55 -31.50 13.54
N LEU A 145 46.34 -31.31 14.84
CA LEU A 145 46.83 -32.24 15.85
C LEU A 145 46.19 -33.64 15.71
N ALA A 146 44.92 -33.72 15.34
CA ALA A 146 44.24 -34.99 15.06
C ALA A 146 44.87 -35.74 13.87
N ILE A 147 45.20 -35.03 12.79
CA ILE A 147 45.89 -35.62 11.63
C ILE A 147 47.31 -36.09 12.00
N ILE A 148 48.01 -35.34 12.86
CA ILE A 148 49.33 -35.75 13.37
C ILE A 148 49.22 -36.95 14.32
N ALA A 149 48.21 -37.00 15.18
CA ALA A 149 47.93 -38.16 16.01
C ALA A 149 47.64 -39.40 15.16
N TYR A 150 46.78 -39.27 14.14
CA TYR A 150 46.50 -40.33 13.18
C TYR A 150 47.75 -40.78 12.42
N LYS A 151 48.61 -39.85 11.98
CA LYS A 151 49.91 -40.18 11.36
C LYS A 151 50.82 -41.00 12.26
N ASN A 152 50.88 -40.66 13.54
CA ASN A 152 51.74 -41.33 14.51
C ASN A 152 51.25 -42.74 14.86
N ILE A 153 49.94 -42.91 14.95
CA ILE A 153 49.31 -44.16 15.38
C ILE A 153 49.12 -45.14 14.21
N PHE A 154 48.73 -44.62 13.04
CA PHE A 154 48.49 -45.40 11.82
C PHE A 154 49.34 -44.89 10.64
N PRO A 155 50.68 -44.97 10.71
CA PRO A 155 51.58 -44.37 9.71
C PRO A 155 51.41 -44.97 8.31
N ARG A 156 51.09 -46.27 8.21
CA ARG A 156 50.83 -46.95 6.94
C ARG A 156 49.54 -46.43 6.29
N ASP A 157 48.44 -46.38 7.05
CA ASP A 157 47.16 -45.88 6.54
C ASP A 157 47.24 -44.39 6.21
N PHE A 158 47.97 -43.59 6.99
CA PHE A 158 48.24 -42.18 6.67
C PHE A 158 49.00 -42.02 5.35
N SER A 159 49.98 -42.89 5.08
CA SER A 159 50.71 -42.89 3.81
C SER A 159 49.82 -43.29 2.64
N GLU A 160 48.91 -44.26 2.84
CA GLU A 160 47.89 -44.62 1.86
C GLU A 160 46.89 -43.47 1.64
N LEU A 161 46.50 -42.73 2.69
CA LEU A 161 45.60 -41.58 2.60
C LEU A 161 46.19 -40.47 1.71
N GLN A 162 47.51 -40.25 1.74
CA GLN A 162 48.19 -39.31 0.82
C GLN A 162 48.07 -39.72 -0.65
N LEU A 163 47.84 -41.01 -0.92
CA LEU A 163 47.68 -41.59 -2.25
C LEU A 163 46.20 -41.83 -2.59
N ASN A 164 45.26 -41.26 -1.84
CA ASN A 164 43.82 -41.50 -1.96
C ASN A 164 43.47 -42.99 -1.80
N GLN A 165 44.07 -43.65 -0.82
CA GLN A 165 43.88 -45.05 -0.48
C GLN A 165 43.78 -45.23 1.04
N GLY A 166 43.55 -46.46 1.51
CA GLY A 166 43.47 -46.78 2.92
C GLY A 166 42.05 -46.68 3.50
N MET A 167 41.92 -47.02 4.77
CA MET A 167 40.63 -47.12 5.45
C MET A 167 39.96 -45.76 5.56
N VAL A 168 40.69 -44.74 6.03
CA VAL A 168 40.15 -43.38 6.21
C VAL A 168 39.67 -42.81 4.88
N PHE A 169 40.45 -42.95 3.81
CA PHE A 169 40.03 -42.53 2.47
C PHE A 169 38.75 -43.23 2.04
N THR A 170 38.67 -44.56 2.23
CA THR A 170 37.51 -45.35 1.81
C THR A 170 36.24 -44.92 2.55
N ILE A 171 36.33 -44.61 3.85
CA ILE A 171 35.19 -44.07 4.62
C ILE A 171 34.70 -42.76 3.98
N PHE A 172 35.61 -41.84 3.65
CA PHE A 172 35.24 -40.56 3.05
C PHE A 172 34.72 -40.71 1.62
N SER A 173 35.24 -41.64 0.81
CA SER A 173 34.72 -41.89 -0.55
C SER A 173 33.34 -42.53 -0.55
N GLU A 174 33.01 -43.33 0.46
CA GLU A 174 31.67 -43.94 0.62
C GLU A 174 30.62 -42.96 1.14
N LYS A 175 31.01 -41.74 1.55
CA LYS A 175 30.11 -40.70 2.02
C LYS A 175 28.95 -40.45 1.05
N ASP A 176 29.24 -40.30 -0.24
CA ASP A 176 28.22 -40.02 -1.24
C ASP A 176 27.23 -41.19 -1.38
N ASN A 177 27.70 -42.43 -1.20
CA ASN A 177 26.84 -43.61 -1.18
C ASN A 177 25.91 -43.62 0.05
N PHE A 178 26.42 -43.23 1.23
CA PHE A 178 25.58 -43.06 2.43
C PHE A 178 24.50 -41.99 2.22
N ILE A 179 24.87 -40.86 1.63
CA ILE A 179 23.93 -39.78 1.29
C ILE A 179 22.87 -40.26 0.29
N VAL A 180 23.27 -40.98 -0.76
CA VAL A 180 22.34 -41.54 -1.76
C VAL A 180 21.36 -42.53 -1.13
N LYS A 181 21.82 -43.38 -0.21
CA LYS A 181 20.96 -44.31 0.53
C LYS A 181 19.92 -43.56 1.36
N GLU A 182 20.34 -42.55 2.11
CA GLU A 182 19.45 -41.71 2.93
C GLU A 182 18.44 -40.94 2.04
N ILE A 183 18.88 -40.34 0.94
CA ILE A 183 18.02 -39.64 -0.02
C ILE A 183 16.95 -40.58 -0.58
N ARG A 184 17.30 -41.81 -0.96
CA ARG A 184 16.33 -42.78 -1.48
C ARG A 184 15.25 -43.11 -0.46
N GLU A 185 15.59 -43.18 0.83
CA GLU A 185 14.61 -43.40 1.90
C GLU A 185 13.64 -42.22 2.03
N ILE A 186 14.15 -40.98 1.98
CA ILE A 186 13.31 -39.77 2.04
C ILE A 186 12.44 -39.62 0.78
N GLU A 187 12.99 -39.88 -0.40
CA GLU A 187 12.24 -39.85 -1.67
C GLU A 187 11.12 -40.88 -1.69
N LYS A 188 11.36 -42.07 -1.11
CA LYS A 188 10.34 -43.09 -0.92
C LYS A 188 9.23 -42.62 0.01
N ASP A 189 9.56 -42.02 1.16
CA ASP A 189 8.57 -41.45 2.10
C ASP A 189 7.72 -40.36 1.42
N ILE A 190 8.33 -39.45 0.66
CA ILE A 190 7.60 -38.43 -0.12
C ILE A 190 6.68 -39.08 -1.16
N SER A 191 7.15 -40.11 -1.87
CA SER A 191 6.35 -40.82 -2.86
C SER A 191 5.15 -41.53 -2.23
N ASP A 192 5.33 -42.14 -1.06
CA ASP A 192 4.27 -42.88 -0.38
C ASP A 192 3.21 -41.91 0.18
N ARG A 193 3.63 -40.77 0.73
CA ARG A 193 2.72 -39.68 1.16
C ARG A 193 1.94 -39.05 0.00
N LYS A 194 2.56 -38.89 -1.17
CA LYS A 194 1.84 -38.40 -2.36
C LYS A 194 0.76 -39.36 -2.82
N LYS A 195 1.02 -40.68 -2.78
CA LYS A 195 0.01 -41.69 -3.08
C LYS A 195 -1.16 -41.62 -2.10
N GLU A 196 -0.89 -41.35 -0.82
CA GLU A 196 -1.93 -41.14 0.19
C GLU A 196 -2.84 -39.95 -0.17
N ILE A 197 -2.27 -38.82 -0.59
CA ILE A 197 -3.04 -37.66 -1.09
C ILE A 197 -3.87 -38.02 -2.33
N GLU A 198 -3.30 -38.77 -3.28
CA GLU A 198 -4.03 -39.19 -4.49
C GLU A 198 -5.24 -40.06 -4.15
N VAL A 199 -5.13 -40.95 -3.15
CA VAL A 199 -6.24 -41.78 -2.67
C VAL A 199 -7.34 -40.90 -2.05
N ILE A 200 -6.99 -39.90 -1.22
CA ILE A 200 -7.95 -39.00 -0.59
C ILE A 200 -8.63 -38.10 -1.64
N ASN A 201 -7.87 -37.51 -2.57
CA ASN A 201 -8.41 -36.64 -3.63
C ASN A 201 -9.25 -37.41 -4.66
N GLY A 202 -8.95 -38.69 -4.89
CA GLY A 202 -9.75 -39.58 -5.73
C GLY A 202 -11.12 -39.93 -5.14
N GLU A 203 -11.37 -39.60 -3.88
CA GLU A 203 -12.65 -39.85 -3.22
C GLU A 203 -13.70 -38.78 -3.60
N ILE A 204 -14.72 -39.25 -4.31
CA ILE A 204 -15.82 -38.44 -4.84
C ILE A 204 -16.88 -38.19 -3.77
N LEU A 205 -17.04 -39.12 -2.82
CA LEU A 205 -18.04 -39.04 -1.77
C LEU A 205 -17.63 -38.00 -0.71
N ASN A 206 -18.61 -37.31 -0.13
CA ASN A 206 -18.37 -36.19 0.79
C ASN A 206 -18.85 -36.49 2.22
N SER A 207 -19.46 -37.64 2.47
CA SER A 207 -19.83 -38.06 3.82
C SER A 207 -19.76 -39.58 4.02
N SER A 208 -19.51 -40.00 5.27
CA SER A 208 -19.55 -41.42 5.65
C SER A 208 -20.94 -42.05 5.42
N GLN A 209 -21.99 -41.23 5.44
CA GLN A 209 -23.37 -41.64 5.15
C GLN A 209 -23.58 -42.00 3.67
N GLU A 210 -22.96 -41.26 2.75
CA GLU A 210 -22.99 -41.59 1.31
C GLU A 210 -22.26 -42.91 1.02
N VAL A 211 -21.13 -43.14 1.69
CA VAL A 211 -20.41 -44.42 1.63
C VAL A 211 -21.33 -45.54 2.14
N ASP A 212 -21.96 -45.36 3.29
CA ASP A 212 -22.88 -46.35 3.85
C ASP A 212 -24.03 -46.69 2.91
N ALA A 213 -24.69 -45.69 2.32
CA ALA A 213 -25.80 -45.90 1.40
C ALA A 213 -25.41 -46.74 0.16
N ILE A 214 -24.21 -46.55 -0.38
CA ILE A 214 -23.71 -47.31 -1.54
C ILE A 214 -23.39 -48.75 -1.15
N TYR A 215 -22.64 -48.93 -0.05
CA TYR A 215 -22.16 -50.24 0.35
C TYR A 215 -23.26 -51.09 1.00
N ASP A 216 -24.22 -50.51 1.70
CA ASP A 216 -25.39 -51.23 2.22
C ASP A 216 -26.25 -51.79 1.09
N LYS A 217 -26.39 -51.03 -0.01
CA LYS A 217 -27.04 -51.51 -1.24
C LYS A 217 -26.26 -52.65 -1.89
N GLU A 218 -24.92 -52.57 -1.94
CA GLU A 218 -24.07 -53.63 -2.49
C GLU A 218 -24.15 -54.92 -1.63
N LEU A 219 -24.06 -54.79 -0.31
CA LEU A 219 -24.21 -55.88 0.67
C LEU A 219 -25.57 -56.57 0.58
N SER A 220 -26.66 -55.81 0.32
CA SER A 220 -28.01 -56.37 0.24
C SER A 220 -28.17 -57.45 -0.85
N LYS A 221 -27.35 -57.42 -1.91
CA LYS A 221 -27.35 -58.42 -2.99
C LYS A 221 -26.89 -59.82 -2.54
N TYR A 222 -26.21 -59.90 -1.40
CA TYR A 222 -25.60 -61.12 -0.87
C TYR A 222 -26.29 -61.63 0.41
N ASN A 223 -27.50 -61.14 0.74
CA ASN A 223 -28.19 -61.48 1.98
C ASN A 223 -28.75 -62.92 2.04
N ASN A 224 -28.86 -63.64 0.92
CA ASN A 224 -29.54 -64.94 0.85
C ASN A 224 -28.64 -66.18 0.64
N SER A 225 -27.31 -66.09 0.83
CA SER A 225 -26.44 -67.26 0.63
C SER A 225 -25.26 -67.30 1.59
N TYR A 226 -25.07 -68.45 2.23
CA TYR A 226 -23.92 -68.77 3.10
C TYR A 226 -22.59 -68.86 2.34
N TYR A 227 -22.62 -68.89 1.00
CA TYR A 227 -21.46 -69.13 0.15
C TYR A 227 -20.67 -67.87 -0.25
N HIS A 228 -20.98 -66.66 0.28
CA HIS A 228 -20.33 -65.40 -0.10
C HIS A 228 -19.60 -64.66 1.04
N GLN A 229 -19.01 -65.40 2.00
CA GLN A 229 -18.28 -64.78 3.12
C GLN A 229 -17.05 -63.97 2.66
N ALA A 230 -16.32 -64.45 1.64
CA ALA A 230 -15.13 -63.77 1.15
C ALA A 230 -15.49 -62.43 0.47
N GLU A 231 -16.57 -62.41 -0.31
CA GLU A 231 -17.07 -61.22 -1.00
C GLU A 231 -17.61 -60.18 -0.01
N LYS A 232 -18.33 -60.60 1.04
CA LYS A 232 -18.77 -59.68 2.10
C LYS A 232 -17.58 -59.04 2.83
N ALA A 233 -16.55 -59.82 3.14
CA ALA A 233 -15.34 -59.29 3.77
C ALA A 233 -14.58 -58.30 2.86
N ASP A 234 -14.53 -58.54 1.55
CA ASP A 234 -13.96 -57.58 0.59
C ASP A 234 -14.77 -56.28 0.54
N ILE A 235 -16.11 -56.37 0.48
CA ILE A 235 -17.01 -55.22 0.45
C ILE A 235 -16.84 -54.37 1.72
N GLU A 236 -16.80 -54.99 2.90
CA GLU A 236 -16.59 -54.29 4.17
C GLU A 236 -15.21 -53.65 4.25
N LYS A 237 -14.16 -54.31 3.74
CA LYS A 237 -12.82 -53.73 3.66
C LYS A 237 -12.78 -52.49 2.77
N ARG A 238 -13.44 -52.54 1.59
CA ARG A 238 -13.58 -51.38 0.70
C ARG A 238 -14.40 -50.26 1.35
N ARG A 239 -15.49 -50.59 2.03
CA ARG A 239 -16.33 -49.63 2.79
C ARG A 239 -15.50 -48.90 3.84
N ALA A 240 -14.70 -49.63 4.64
CA ALA A 240 -13.85 -49.05 5.67
C ALA A 240 -12.80 -48.09 5.09
N ALA A 241 -12.07 -48.52 4.05
CA ALA A 241 -11.04 -47.69 3.42
C ALA A 241 -11.59 -46.39 2.80
N ARG A 242 -12.80 -46.43 2.22
CA ARG A 242 -13.45 -45.24 1.67
C ARG A 242 -13.98 -44.31 2.76
N LYS A 243 -14.52 -44.85 3.86
CA LYS A 243 -14.89 -44.04 5.03
C LYS A 243 -13.71 -43.27 5.59
N GLU A 244 -12.58 -43.95 5.75
CA GLU A 244 -11.32 -43.33 6.21
C GLU A 244 -10.85 -42.22 5.26
N SER A 245 -10.97 -42.42 3.94
CA SER A 245 -10.63 -41.39 2.95
C SER A 245 -11.52 -40.14 3.04
N VAL A 246 -12.84 -40.32 3.25
CA VAL A 246 -13.79 -39.21 3.45
C VAL A 246 -13.50 -38.46 4.76
N GLU A 247 -13.23 -39.19 5.84
CA GLU A 247 -12.89 -38.60 7.14
C GLU A 247 -11.60 -37.79 7.08
N ASN A 248 -10.56 -38.31 6.41
CA ASN A 248 -9.30 -37.61 6.19
C ASN A 248 -9.46 -36.34 5.34
N LYS A 249 -10.39 -36.33 4.38
CA LYS A 249 -10.74 -35.16 3.55
C LYS A 249 -11.40 -34.05 4.37
N ILE A 250 -12.25 -34.42 5.33
CA ILE A 250 -12.99 -33.46 6.19
C ILE A 250 -12.08 -32.89 7.30
N ASN A 251 -11.19 -33.71 7.86
CA ASN A 251 -10.36 -33.35 9.01
C ASN A 251 -9.05 -32.61 8.66
N GLY A 252 -8.88 -32.16 7.41
CA GLY A 252 -7.68 -31.42 6.99
C GLY A 252 -6.40 -32.25 6.95
N LYS A 253 -6.50 -33.57 6.74
CA LYS A 253 -5.34 -34.47 6.71
C LYS A 253 -4.40 -34.16 5.54
N ILE A 254 -4.94 -33.64 4.44
CA ILE A 254 -4.17 -33.26 3.25
C ILE A 254 -3.18 -32.15 3.60
N GLU A 255 -3.60 -31.15 4.38
CA GLU A 255 -2.76 -30.06 4.86
C GLU A 255 -1.61 -30.59 5.74
N GLU A 256 -1.91 -31.51 6.67
CA GLU A 256 -0.88 -32.17 7.50
C GLU A 256 0.13 -32.95 6.66
N ILE A 257 -0.33 -33.73 5.67
CA ILE A 257 0.56 -34.50 4.79
C ILE A 257 1.41 -33.56 3.93
N ASN A 258 0.84 -32.45 3.45
CA ASN A 258 1.58 -31.43 2.69
C ASN A 258 2.66 -30.75 3.53
N GLU A 259 2.40 -30.45 4.81
CA GLU A 259 3.44 -29.97 5.73
C GLU A 259 4.57 -30.99 5.89
N LEU A 260 4.23 -32.27 6.07
CA LEU A 260 5.22 -33.34 6.20
C LEU A 260 6.05 -33.51 4.91
N ILE A 261 5.41 -33.44 3.74
CA ILE A 261 6.13 -33.42 2.45
C ILE A 261 7.07 -32.22 2.36
N SER A 262 6.64 -31.05 2.83
CA SER A 262 7.49 -29.85 2.87
C SER A 262 8.72 -30.08 3.75
N ARG A 263 8.54 -30.59 4.97
CA ARG A 263 9.65 -30.95 5.89
C ARG A 263 10.56 -32.03 5.30
N SER A 264 10.01 -33.07 4.68
CA SER A 264 10.81 -34.12 4.01
C SER A 264 11.59 -33.56 2.82
N ARG A 265 11.05 -32.59 2.08
CA ARG A 265 11.79 -31.88 1.02
C ARG A 265 12.91 -31.02 1.57
N GLU A 266 12.71 -30.36 2.69
CA GLU A 266 13.79 -29.63 3.40
C GLU A 266 14.87 -30.61 3.86
N ASN A 267 14.48 -31.76 4.41
CA ASN A 267 15.41 -32.82 4.79
C ASN A 267 16.21 -33.35 3.59
N LEU A 268 15.61 -33.50 2.40
CA LEU A 268 16.36 -33.86 1.19
C LEU A 268 17.48 -32.87 0.87
N VAL A 269 17.21 -31.57 1.03
CA VAL A 269 18.22 -30.53 0.83
C VAL A 269 19.30 -30.64 1.92
N TYR A 270 18.92 -30.88 3.17
CA TYR A 270 19.86 -31.04 4.27
C TYR A 270 20.76 -32.29 4.13
N SER A 271 20.17 -33.46 3.84
CA SER A 271 20.88 -34.74 3.74
C SER A 271 21.93 -34.76 2.64
N ARG A 272 21.69 -34.05 1.52
CA ARG A 272 22.69 -33.86 0.45
C ARG A 272 23.97 -33.18 0.91
N ASN A 273 23.93 -32.46 2.03
CA ASN A 273 25.00 -31.57 2.47
C ASN A 273 25.69 -32.02 3.74
N LYS A 274 25.19 -33.10 4.36
CA LYS A 274 25.74 -33.61 5.60
C LYS A 274 27.24 -33.85 5.46
N LYS A 275 28.00 -33.39 6.43
CA LYS A 275 29.37 -33.88 6.64
C LYS A 275 29.34 -35.30 7.16
N LEU A 276 30.42 -36.04 6.98
CA LEU A 276 30.49 -37.42 7.48
C LEU A 276 30.16 -37.51 8.98
N LYS A 277 30.62 -36.54 9.79
CA LYS A 277 30.27 -36.44 11.22
C LYS A 277 28.76 -36.33 11.50
N GLU A 278 27.99 -35.77 10.56
CA GLU A 278 26.53 -35.59 10.66
C GLU A 278 25.77 -36.82 10.13
N ILE A 279 26.45 -37.71 9.41
CA ILE A 279 25.94 -39.01 8.94
C ILE A 279 26.16 -40.08 10.00
N ILE A 280 27.28 -40.02 10.74
CA ILE A 280 27.61 -40.98 11.78
C ILE A 280 26.67 -40.77 12.98
N THR A 281 25.89 -41.80 13.30
CA THR A 281 25.02 -41.87 14.48
C THR A 281 25.49 -42.97 15.43
N ARG A 282 24.88 -43.04 16.62
CA ARG A 282 25.20 -44.10 17.59
C ARG A 282 24.85 -45.49 17.05
N GLU A 283 23.84 -45.57 16.19
CA GLU A 283 23.30 -46.81 15.66
C GLU A 283 24.09 -47.33 14.45
N ASN A 284 24.66 -46.45 13.63
CA ASN A 284 25.33 -46.83 12.38
C ASN A 284 26.87 -46.83 12.46
N ILE A 285 27.49 -46.28 13.50
CA ILE A 285 28.95 -46.10 13.58
C ILE A 285 29.72 -47.41 13.36
N ASP A 286 29.30 -48.50 14.00
CA ASP A 286 30.00 -49.77 13.85
C ASP A 286 29.79 -50.38 12.46
N GLU A 287 28.68 -50.09 11.77
CA GLU A 287 28.45 -50.52 10.39
C GLU A 287 29.34 -49.74 9.42
N ILE A 288 29.42 -48.42 9.57
CA ILE A 288 30.29 -47.55 8.77
C ILE A 288 31.74 -48.00 8.88
N PHE A 289 32.24 -48.25 10.10
CA PHE A 289 33.64 -48.62 10.32
C PHE A 289 33.95 -50.11 10.07
N LYS A 290 32.94 -50.95 9.80
CA LYS A 290 33.13 -52.35 9.35
C LYS A 290 33.41 -52.48 7.87
N LEU A 291 33.41 -51.38 7.10
CA LEU A 291 33.55 -51.39 5.65
C LEU A 291 34.72 -52.24 5.13
N THR A 292 34.56 -52.69 3.89
CA THR A 292 35.57 -53.44 3.14
C THR A 292 35.68 -52.84 1.75
N TYR A 293 36.89 -52.67 1.25
CA TYR A 293 37.12 -52.12 -0.09
C TYR A 293 37.45 -53.24 -1.07
N THR A 294 36.82 -53.27 -2.24
CA THR A 294 37.19 -54.18 -3.34
C THR A 294 37.71 -53.33 -4.48
N ASN A 295 38.95 -53.58 -4.92
CA ASN A 295 39.54 -52.84 -6.04
C ASN A 295 39.00 -53.32 -7.40
N GLU A 296 39.40 -52.65 -8.49
CA GLU A 296 38.95 -52.96 -9.86
C GLU A 296 39.28 -54.38 -10.33
N ILE A 297 40.25 -55.05 -9.69
CA ILE A 297 40.65 -56.44 -9.99
C ILE A 297 40.00 -57.47 -9.06
N GLY A 298 39.09 -57.05 -8.18
CA GLY A 298 38.33 -57.94 -7.29
C GLY A 298 39.02 -58.32 -5.98
N GLU A 299 40.18 -57.72 -5.66
CA GLU A 299 40.85 -57.96 -4.38
C GLU A 299 40.17 -57.17 -3.26
N LYS A 300 39.79 -57.89 -2.20
CA LYS A 300 39.11 -57.35 -1.03
C LYS A 300 40.11 -56.97 0.06
N ARG A 301 40.07 -55.71 0.51
CA ARG A 301 40.78 -55.18 1.69
C ARG A 301 39.80 -55.01 2.84
N ASP A 302 40.03 -55.77 3.92
CA ASP A 302 39.20 -55.73 5.12
C ASP A 302 39.76 -54.82 6.24
N PHE A 303 40.95 -54.23 6.05
CA PHE A 303 41.60 -53.32 7.01
C PHE A 303 41.78 -53.88 8.44
N ASN A 304 41.92 -55.21 8.57
CA ASN A 304 42.05 -55.88 9.88
C ASN A 304 43.25 -55.39 10.70
N GLU A 305 44.33 -54.96 10.06
CA GLU A 305 45.50 -54.37 10.74
C GLU A 305 45.13 -53.12 11.56
N ILE A 306 44.20 -52.29 11.06
CA ILE A 306 43.75 -51.07 11.74
C ILE A 306 42.65 -51.42 12.74
N LYS A 307 41.69 -52.25 12.34
CA LYS A 307 40.53 -52.65 13.17
C LYS A 307 40.92 -53.44 14.42
N SER A 308 42.08 -54.10 14.43
CA SER A 308 42.60 -54.86 15.58
C SER A 308 43.52 -54.04 16.50
N SER A 309 43.81 -52.78 16.15
CA SER A 309 44.63 -51.89 16.98
C SER A 309 43.87 -51.40 18.21
N GLU A 310 44.55 -51.29 19.34
CA GLU A 310 44.03 -50.71 20.59
C GLU A 310 43.65 -49.22 20.41
N TYR A 311 44.23 -48.54 19.42
CA TYR A 311 43.92 -47.14 19.11
C TYR A 311 42.78 -46.97 18.08
N PHE A 312 42.09 -48.04 17.69
CA PHE A 312 41.02 -47.96 16.69
C PHE A 312 39.85 -47.08 17.14
N ASP A 313 39.51 -47.09 18.44
CA ASP A 313 38.45 -46.24 18.98
C ASP A 313 38.82 -44.75 18.99
N LEU A 314 40.10 -44.40 19.08
CA LEU A 314 40.56 -43.03 18.87
C LEU A 314 40.29 -42.58 17.43
N LEU A 315 40.56 -43.44 16.44
CA LEU A 315 40.27 -43.11 15.05
C LEU A 315 38.77 -42.88 14.83
N LYS A 316 37.91 -43.71 15.43
CA LYS A 316 36.45 -43.51 15.43
C LYS A 316 36.08 -42.16 16.05
N TYR A 317 36.65 -41.83 17.21
CA TYR A 317 36.45 -40.55 17.89
C TYR A 317 36.83 -39.35 17.00
N LEU A 318 38.03 -39.37 16.41
CA LEU A 318 38.54 -38.28 15.58
C LEU A 318 37.67 -38.02 14.34
N ILE A 319 37.14 -39.07 13.71
CA ILE A 319 36.27 -38.94 12.53
C ILE A 319 34.83 -38.58 12.93
N ARG A 320 34.25 -39.27 13.93
CA ARG A 320 32.87 -39.03 14.39
C ARG A 320 32.67 -37.61 14.87
N ASP A 321 33.65 -37.08 15.62
CA ASP A 321 33.53 -35.74 16.20
C ASP A 321 34.04 -34.65 15.23
N GLY A 322 34.54 -35.05 14.05
CA GLY A 322 34.90 -34.15 12.95
C GLY A 322 36.27 -33.46 13.07
N TYR A 323 37.17 -34.02 13.88
CA TYR A 323 38.57 -33.58 13.96
C TYR A 323 39.38 -34.05 12.74
N ILE A 324 39.02 -35.20 12.18
CA ILE A 324 39.39 -35.61 10.82
C ILE A 324 38.10 -35.58 10.01
N ASP A 325 38.00 -34.63 9.08
CA ASP A 325 36.85 -34.47 8.20
C ASP A 325 37.28 -34.38 6.73
N GLU A 326 36.36 -34.04 5.83
CA GLU A 326 36.61 -33.98 4.39
C GLU A 326 37.71 -32.98 3.98
N THR A 327 38.14 -32.11 4.90
CA THR A 327 39.25 -31.17 4.68
C THR A 327 40.63 -31.74 5.03
N TYR A 328 40.74 -33.04 5.34
CA TYR A 328 41.99 -33.68 5.79
C TYR A 328 43.21 -33.37 4.90
N ALA A 329 43.02 -33.27 3.58
CA ALA A 329 44.10 -33.02 2.63
C ALA A 329 44.84 -31.69 2.89
N ASP A 330 44.14 -30.69 3.42
CA ASP A 330 44.70 -29.38 3.77
C ASP A 330 45.69 -29.44 4.94
N TYR A 331 45.61 -30.48 5.76
CA TYR A 331 46.47 -30.68 6.93
C TYR A 331 47.64 -31.63 6.65
N MET A 332 47.66 -32.27 5.48
CA MET A 332 48.70 -33.23 5.09
C MET A 332 49.77 -32.62 4.19
N THR A 333 49.43 -31.58 3.41
CA THR A 333 50.29 -31.05 2.34
C THR A 333 50.40 -29.53 2.36
N TYR A 334 51.53 -29.02 1.87
CA TYR A 334 51.74 -27.57 1.72
C TYR A 334 50.89 -27.00 0.60
N PHE A 335 50.21 -25.88 0.84
CA PHE A 335 49.41 -25.20 -0.17
C PHE A 335 50.27 -24.32 -1.07
N TYR A 336 50.31 -24.64 -2.37
CA TYR A 336 50.96 -23.82 -3.39
C TYR A 336 49.92 -22.93 -4.10
N GLU A 337 50.17 -21.62 -4.12
CA GLU A 337 49.36 -20.63 -4.84
C GLU A 337 49.56 -20.71 -6.37
N ASN A 338 49.15 -21.81 -6.97
CA ASN A 338 49.13 -21.96 -8.43
C ASN A 338 47.76 -21.50 -8.95
N SER A 339 46.81 -22.44 -9.05
CA SER A 339 45.51 -22.20 -9.64
C SER A 339 44.52 -21.52 -8.69
N LEU A 340 44.72 -21.59 -7.37
CA LEU A 340 43.85 -20.95 -6.37
C LEU A 340 44.71 -20.06 -5.48
N SER A 341 44.27 -18.84 -5.21
CA SER A 341 44.98 -17.97 -4.29
C SER A 341 44.74 -18.37 -2.85
N ARG A 342 45.66 -18.03 -1.95
CA ARG A 342 45.50 -18.27 -0.51
C ARG A 342 44.28 -17.55 0.06
N ILE A 343 44.00 -16.35 -0.45
CA ILE A 343 42.83 -15.54 -0.10
C ILE A 343 41.53 -16.26 -0.47
N ASP A 344 41.41 -16.75 -1.70
CA ASP A 344 40.21 -17.48 -2.15
C ASP A 344 40.07 -18.83 -1.43
N LYS A 345 41.18 -19.51 -1.13
CA LYS A 345 41.18 -20.76 -0.35
C LYS A 345 40.69 -20.52 1.07
N MET A 346 41.13 -19.44 1.72
CA MET A 346 40.65 -19.04 3.04
C MET A 346 39.14 -18.78 3.03
N PHE A 347 38.59 -18.19 1.96
CA PHE A 347 37.15 -17.97 1.82
C PHE A 347 36.34 -19.27 1.64
N LEU A 348 36.77 -20.16 0.74
CA LEU A 348 36.14 -21.49 0.59
C LEU A 348 36.15 -22.27 1.92
N ARG A 349 37.22 -22.09 2.69
CA ARG A 349 37.36 -22.74 3.98
C ARG A 349 36.50 -22.11 5.07
N SER A 350 36.29 -20.78 5.09
CA SER A 350 35.33 -20.17 6.02
C SER A 350 33.93 -20.75 5.87
N ILE A 351 33.50 -21.04 4.64
CA ILE A 351 32.22 -21.70 4.36
C ILE A 351 32.22 -23.12 4.94
N THR A 352 33.28 -23.88 4.64
CA THR A 352 33.38 -25.27 5.12
C THR A 352 33.45 -25.36 6.65
N ASP A 353 34.17 -24.45 7.30
CA ASP A 353 34.35 -24.42 8.75
C ASP A 353 33.19 -23.70 9.49
N LYS A 354 32.16 -23.21 8.77
CA LYS A 354 31.04 -22.42 9.31
C LYS A 354 31.51 -21.20 10.13
N LYS A 355 32.51 -20.51 9.60
CA LYS A 355 33.16 -19.32 10.20
C LYS A 355 33.21 -18.22 9.15
N GLY A 356 32.07 -17.59 8.89
CA GLY A 356 31.90 -16.56 7.87
C GLY A 356 32.94 -15.44 7.98
N LYS A 357 33.33 -14.90 6.82
CA LYS A 357 34.14 -13.69 6.74
C LYS A 357 33.22 -12.49 6.58
N GLU A 358 33.77 -11.30 6.84
CA GLU A 358 33.11 -10.03 6.52
C GLU A 358 32.66 -10.00 5.06
N PHE A 359 31.51 -9.39 4.79
CA PHE A 359 30.93 -9.34 3.43
C PHE A 359 31.84 -8.65 2.40
N THR A 360 32.73 -7.77 2.88
CA THR A 360 33.72 -7.01 2.11
C THR A 360 35.03 -7.76 1.85
N TYR A 361 35.16 -9.01 2.32
CA TYR A 361 36.35 -9.83 2.11
C TYR A 361 36.66 -9.96 0.60
N GLN A 362 37.86 -9.53 0.19
CA GLN A 362 38.20 -9.41 -1.22
C GLN A 362 38.57 -10.77 -1.83
N LEU A 363 37.87 -11.18 -2.88
CA LEU A 363 38.20 -12.40 -3.63
C LEU A 363 39.12 -12.06 -4.79
N LYS A 364 40.19 -12.85 -4.99
CA LYS A 364 41.11 -12.66 -6.11
C LYS A 364 40.54 -13.25 -7.40
N ASN A 365 39.84 -14.38 -7.30
CA ASN A 365 39.21 -15.02 -8.46
C ASN A 365 37.84 -15.63 -8.11
N PRO A 366 36.76 -14.82 -8.08
CA PRO A 366 35.41 -15.28 -7.79
C PRO A 366 34.92 -16.42 -8.68
N LYS A 367 35.35 -16.45 -9.95
CA LYS A 367 35.01 -17.54 -10.89
C LYS A 367 35.47 -18.91 -10.39
N LEU A 368 36.71 -18.98 -9.89
CA LEU A 368 37.26 -20.23 -9.36
C LEU A 368 36.70 -20.60 -8.00
N VAL A 369 36.27 -19.61 -7.21
CA VAL A 369 35.53 -19.84 -5.95
C VAL A 369 34.19 -20.49 -6.28
N VAL A 370 33.39 -19.89 -7.17
CA VAL A 370 32.09 -20.45 -7.59
C VAL A 370 32.23 -21.86 -8.17
N ALA A 371 33.25 -22.11 -8.99
CA ALA A 371 33.48 -23.44 -9.57
C ALA A 371 33.82 -24.53 -8.53
N ARG A 372 34.21 -24.15 -7.30
CA ARG A 372 34.52 -25.06 -6.20
C ARG A 372 33.44 -25.13 -5.13
N LEU A 373 32.43 -24.27 -5.20
CA LEU A 373 31.26 -24.30 -4.32
C LEU A 373 30.19 -25.20 -4.93
N ARG A 374 29.49 -25.92 -4.06
CA ARG A 374 28.29 -26.67 -4.42
C ARG A 374 27.11 -25.71 -4.46
N GLU A 375 26.05 -26.04 -5.19
CA GLU A 375 24.87 -25.16 -5.29
C GLU A 375 24.28 -24.80 -3.91
N VAL A 376 24.33 -25.75 -2.99
CA VAL A 376 23.81 -25.63 -1.63
C VAL A 376 24.63 -24.71 -0.72
N ASP A 377 25.91 -24.48 -1.05
CA ASP A 377 26.76 -23.60 -0.25
C ASP A 377 26.29 -22.14 -0.39
N PHE A 378 25.58 -21.80 -1.47
CA PHE A 378 24.95 -20.48 -1.67
C PHE A 378 23.70 -20.24 -0.81
N GLU A 379 23.21 -21.26 -0.07
CA GLU A 379 22.17 -21.10 0.95
C GLU A 379 22.77 -20.90 2.36
N GLN A 380 24.10 -20.92 2.50
CA GLN A 380 24.79 -20.69 3.76
C GLN A 380 25.15 -19.21 3.93
N GLU A 381 25.11 -18.74 5.18
CA GLU A 381 25.49 -17.38 5.57
C GLU A 381 26.92 -17.04 5.15
N GLU A 382 27.83 -18.00 5.26
CA GLU A 382 29.24 -17.80 4.99
C GLU A 382 29.54 -17.55 3.50
N ALA A 383 28.59 -17.84 2.61
CA ALA A 383 28.69 -17.52 1.20
C ALA A 383 28.30 -16.07 0.87
N LEU A 384 27.76 -15.32 1.83
CA LEU A 384 27.43 -13.90 1.66
C LEU A 384 28.70 -13.07 1.51
N ASN A 385 29.04 -12.73 0.27
CA ASN A 385 30.21 -11.94 -0.07
C ASN A 385 29.93 -11.04 -1.28
N PHE A 386 30.39 -9.78 -1.23
CA PHE A 386 30.10 -8.80 -2.27
C PHE A 386 30.78 -9.11 -3.61
N ASP A 387 32.03 -9.59 -3.61
CA ASP A 387 32.73 -9.96 -4.85
C ASP A 387 32.10 -11.20 -5.49
N LEU A 388 31.66 -12.16 -4.65
CA LEU A 388 30.93 -13.35 -5.09
C LEU A 388 29.60 -12.98 -5.74
N LEU A 389 28.78 -12.15 -5.09
CA LEU A 389 27.49 -11.71 -5.63
C LEU A 389 27.68 -10.90 -6.92
N ALA A 390 28.64 -9.97 -6.97
CA ALA A 390 28.93 -9.20 -8.17
C ALA A 390 29.27 -10.10 -9.37
N TYR A 391 30.09 -11.12 -9.16
CA TYR A 391 30.41 -12.11 -10.20
C TYR A 391 29.18 -12.91 -10.65
N LEU A 392 28.34 -13.36 -9.72
CA LEU A 392 27.10 -14.09 -10.04
C LEU A 392 26.16 -13.23 -10.90
N LEU A 393 25.94 -11.97 -10.52
CA LEU A 393 25.04 -11.05 -11.24
C LEU A 393 25.53 -10.72 -12.65
N GLN A 394 26.84 -10.75 -12.90
CA GLN A 394 27.42 -10.55 -14.23
C GLN A 394 27.34 -11.81 -15.12
N THR A 395 27.03 -12.98 -14.56
CA THR A 395 27.11 -14.27 -15.24
C THR A 395 25.72 -14.90 -15.42
N PRO A 396 25.01 -14.65 -16.54
CA PRO A 396 23.61 -15.05 -16.72
C PRO A 396 23.37 -16.56 -16.76
N THR A 397 24.41 -17.39 -16.92
CA THR A 397 24.29 -18.87 -16.91
C THR A 397 24.08 -19.47 -15.52
N GLN A 398 24.23 -18.68 -14.44
CA GLN A 398 24.19 -19.18 -13.06
C GLN A 398 22.89 -18.82 -12.32
N VAL A 399 21.77 -18.76 -13.03
CA VAL A 399 20.45 -18.36 -12.48
C VAL A 399 20.08 -19.14 -11.22
N ASN A 400 20.33 -20.46 -11.17
CA ASN A 400 20.01 -21.28 -10.01
C ASN A 400 20.82 -20.89 -8.76
N LEU A 401 22.10 -20.53 -8.92
CA LEU A 401 22.95 -20.10 -7.80
C LEU A 401 22.48 -18.75 -7.25
N ILE A 402 22.14 -17.82 -8.14
CA ILE A 402 21.55 -16.52 -7.76
C ILE A 402 20.25 -16.74 -6.98
N LYS A 403 19.35 -17.58 -7.49
CA LYS A 403 18.08 -17.89 -6.81
C LYS A 403 18.28 -18.41 -5.39
N ARG A 404 19.25 -19.32 -5.19
CA ARG A 404 19.57 -19.86 -3.86
C ARG A 404 20.12 -18.80 -2.91
N LEU A 405 21.02 -17.94 -3.40
CA LEU A 405 21.55 -16.84 -2.60
C LEU A 405 20.45 -15.84 -2.22
N PHE A 406 19.60 -15.41 -3.17
CA PHE A 406 18.49 -14.50 -2.87
C PHE A 406 17.40 -15.13 -1.98
N LYS A 407 17.19 -16.44 -2.07
CA LYS A 407 16.32 -17.19 -1.16
C LYS A 407 16.81 -17.05 0.29
N GLN A 408 18.12 -17.12 0.54
CA GLN A 408 18.66 -16.90 1.89
C GLN A 408 18.42 -15.45 2.36
N LEU A 409 18.63 -14.46 1.47
CA LEU A 409 18.40 -13.04 1.81
C LEU A 409 16.95 -12.78 2.24
N ARG A 410 15.99 -13.40 1.55
CA ARG A 410 14.57 -13.33 1.87
C ARG A 410 14.21 -14.09 3.15
N LYS A 411 14.67 -15.34 3.29
CA LYS A 411 14.32 -16.22 4.41
C LYS A 411 14.81 -15.66 5.75
N ASP A 412 16.07 -15.23 5.79
CA ASP A 412 16.72 -14.81 7.03
C ASP A 412 16.75 -13.27 7.18
N ARG A 413 16.09 -12.54 6.28
CA ARG A 413 15.99 -11.07 6.25
C ARG A 413 17.34 -10.37 6.48
N ARG A 414 18.30 -10.64 5.60
CA ARG A 414 19.70 -10.16 5.72
C ARG A 414 19.85 -8.70 5.32
N VAL A 415 19.28 -7.80 6.12
CA VAL A 415 19.23 -6.35 5.87
C VAL A 415 20.62 -5.74 5.74
N GLU A 416 21.54 -6.07 6.67
CA GLU A 416 22.91 -5.54 6.64
C GLU A 416 23.63 -5.86 5.32
N PHE A 417 23.44 -7.07 4.79
CA PHE A 417 24.04 -7.49 3.52
C PHE A 417 23.42 -6.74 2.33
N ILE A 418 22.09 -6.63 2.29
CA ILE A 418 21.36 -5.93 1.20
C ILE A 418 21.74 -4.45 1.18
N ARG A 419 21.70 -3.79 2.34
CA ARG A 419 22.10 -2.39 2.50
C ARG A 419 23.56 -2.21 2.10
N GLY A 420 24.45 -3.03 2.68
CA GLY A 420 25.88 -2.95 2.44
C GLY A 420 26.26 -3.17 0.96
N TYR A 421 25.65 -4.15 0.29
CA TYR A 421 25.90 -4.41 -1.12
C TYR A 421 25.39 -3.27 -2.01
N PHE A 422 24.19 -2.73 -1.71
CA PHE A 422 23.62 -1.62 -2.45
C PHE A 422 24.53 -0.39 -2.44
N GLU A 423 25.16 -0.07 -1.31
CA GLU A 423 26.10 1.06 -1.21
C GLU A 423 27.40 0.86 -1.99
N THR A 424 27.73 -0.36 -2.45
CA THR A 424 28.91 -0.57 -3.30
C THR A 424 28.72 -0.05 -4.73
N GLU A 425 27.46 0.16 -5.15
CA GLU A 425 27.05 0.50 -6.52
C GLU A 425 27.49 -0.50 -7.61
N ARG A 426 28.03 -1.66 -7.22
CA ARG A 426 28.50 -2.69 -8.14
C ARG A 426 27.32 -3.45 -8.73
N VAL A 427 27.26 -3.54 -10.05
CA VAL A 427 26.25 -4.35 -10.78
C VAL A 427 24.81 -4.07 -10.31
N GLN A 428 24.55 -2.82 -9.93
CA GLN A 428 23.25 -2.34 -9.44
C GLN A 428 22.05 -2.77 -10.31
N PRO A 429 22.12 -2.70 -11.66
CA PRO A 429 21.02 -3.15 -12.50
C PRO A 429 20.63 -4.61 -12.27
N GLY A 430 21.62 -5.50 -12.16
CA GLY A 430 21.40 -6.92 -11.92
C GLY A 430 20.89 -7.18 -10.51
N PHE A 431 21.42 -6.45 -9.52
CA PHE A 431 21.03 -6.63 -8.12
C PHE A 431 19.57 -6.24 -7.88
N ILE A 432 19.16 -5.03 -8.27
CA ILE A 432 17.80 -4.54 -8.06
C ILE A 432 16.80 -5.41 -8.83
N ASN A 433 17.08 -5.74 -10.09
CA ASN A 433 16.23 -6.61 -10.89
C ASN A 433 16.03 -7.99 -10.22
N ARG A 434 17.11 -8.60 -9.71
CA ARG A 434 17.04 -9.89 -9.01
C ARG A 434 16.35 -9.81 -7.65
N LEU A 435 16.54 -8.72 -6.90
CA LEU A 435 15.87 -8.53 -5.63
C LEU A 435 14.35 -8.42 -5.83
N ASN A 436 13.94 -7.57 -6.76
CA ASN A 436 12.55 -7.36 -7.13
C ASN A 436 11.86 -8.64 -7.65
N THR A 437 12.54 -9.41 -8.51
CA THR A 437 11.96 -10.65 -9.07
C THR A 437 11.90 -11.80 -8.08
N GLN A 438 12.83 -11.91 -7.12
CA GLN A 438 12.88 -13.02 -6.16
C GLN A 438 12.19 -12.69 -4.82
N TRP A 439 12.01 -11.41 -4.52
CA TRP A 439 11.36 -10.92 -3.31
C TRP A 439 10.47 -9.70 -3.63
N PRO A 440 9.30 -9.89 -4.27
CA PRO A 440 8.37 -8.79 -4.59
C PRO A 440 7.92 -7.99 -3.35
N GLU A 441 7.79 -8.67 -2.21
CA GLU A 441 7.44 -8.05 -0.92
C GLU A 441 8.57 -7.21 -0.29
N PHE A 442 9.74 -7.11 -0.95
CA PHE A 442 10.89 -6.43 -0.38
C PHE A 442 10.66 -4.92 -0.19
N PHE A 443 9.98 -4.25 -1.13
CA PHE A 443 9.79 -2.80 -1.02
C PHE A 443 8.89 -2.41 0.17
N SER A 444 7.77 -3.13 0.36
CA SER A 444 6.91 -2.93 1.54
C SER A 444 7.64 -3.26 2.84
N TYR A 445 8.48 -4.31 2.83
CA TYR A 445 9.36 -4.60 3.94
C TYR A 445 10.34 -3.45 4.22
N ALA A 446 11.05 -2.95 3.21
CA ALA A 446 12.03 -1.88 3.35
C ALA A 446 11.42 -0.54 3.82
N LEU A 447 10.15 -0.26 3.48
CA LEU A 447 9.43 0.92 3.97
C LEU A 447 9.15 0.90 5.48
N THR A 448 8.99 -0.29 6.06
CA THR A 448 8.62 -0.47 7.49
C THR A 448 9.84 -0.72 8.38
N GLU A 449 10.94 -1.17 7.80
CA GLU A 449 12.14 -1.55 8.51
C GLU A 449 13.03 -0.34 8.82
N SER A 450 13.38 -0.16 10.11
CA SER A 450 14.08 1.03 10.61
C SER A 450 15.54 1.15 10.14
N GLU A 451 16.11 0.04 9.66
CA GLU A 451 17.49 -0.03 9.18
C GLU A 451 17.72 0.59 7.80
N PHE A 452 16.66 0.84 7.03
CA PHE A 452 16.72 1.54 5.74
C PHE A 452 16.40 3.02 5.93
N SER A 453 17.31 3.89 5.49
CA SER A 453 17.08 5.33 5.51
C SER A 453 16.10 5.74 4.42
N ALA A 454 15.43 6.89 4.59
CA ALA A 454 14.56 7.46 3.56
C ALA A 454 15.30 7.69 2.22
N ASP A 455 16.57 8.09 2.27
CA ASP A 455 17.42 8.21 1.07
C ASP A 455 17.65 6.86 0.39
N TRP A 456 17.90 5.81 1.17
CA TRP A 456 18.11 4.46 0.64
C TRP A 456 16.87 3.97 -0.10
N VAL A 457 15.69 4.05 0.55
CA VAL A 457 14.40 3.64 -0.05
C VAL A 457 14.13 4.44 -1.33
N ARG A 458 14.44 5.74 -1.31
CA ARG A 458 14.32 6.61 -2.49
C ARG A 458 15.21 6.14 -3.64
N ARG A 459 16.52 5.94 -3.40
CA ARG A 459 17.45 5.44 -4.43
C ARG A 459 17.05 4.06 -4.95
N TYR A 460 16.58 3.18 -4.07
CA TYR A 460 16.08 1.86 -4.46
C TYR A 460 14.86 1.95 -5.36
N SER A 461 13.86 2.77 -4.99
CA SER A 461 12.64 2.97 -5.80
C SER A 461 12.96 3.51 -7.20
N ILE A 462 13.90 4.46 -7.32
CA ILE A 462 14.38 4.98 -8.61
C ILE A 462 15.05 3.85 -9.41
N GLY A 463 15.89 3.05 -8.76
CA GLY A 463 16.55 1.90 -9.37
C GLY A 463 15.56 0.85 -9.87
N THR A 464 14.46 0.61 -9.16
CA THR A 464 13.38 -0.29 -9.58
C THR A 464 12.81 0.16 -10.93
N PHE A 465 12.47 1.44 -11.10
CA PHE A 465 12.02 1.94 -12.41
C PHE A 465 13.09 1.87 -13.50
N TYR A 466 14.37 1.96 -13.13
CA TYR A 466 15.46 1.95 -14.12
C TYR A 466 15.79 0.55 -14.64
N TYR A 467 15.60 -0.49 -13.82
CA TYR A 467 16.18 -1.81 -14.06
C TYR A 467 15.18 -2.98 -13.96
N SER A 468 13.93 -2.75 -13.56
CA SER A 468 12.86 -3.75 -13.59
C SER A 468 11.93 -3.55 -14.78
N ASP A 469 11.32 -4.65 -15.23
CA ASP A 469 10.29 -4.64 -16.27
C ASP A 469 8.91 -4.33 -15.66
N SER A 470 7.92 -3.99 -16.49
CA SER A 470 6.58 -3.59 -16.02
C SER A 470 5.93 -4.61 -15.09
N ASN A 471 5.99 -5.90 -15.44
CA ASN A 471 5.41 -6.98 -14.62
C ASN A 471 6.04 -7.04 -13.22
N ASP A 472 7.35 -6.81 -13.11
CA ASP A 472 8.05 -6.83 -11.84
C ASP A 472 7.69 -5.59 -11.00
N ILE A 473 7.59 -4.42 -11.64
CA ILE A 473 7.18 -3.16 -10.99
C ILE A 473 5.77 -3.29 -10.38
N GLU A 474 4.83 -3.87 -11.14
CA GLU A 474 3.48 -4.16 -10.64
C GLU A 474 3.50 -5.19 -9.50
N ALA A 475 4.30 -6.25 -9.62
CA ALA A 475 4.41 -7.28 -8.58
C ALA A 475 4.96 -6.76 -7.24
N ILE A 476 5.82 -5.74 -7.27
CA ILE A 476 6.36 -5.09 -6.07
C ILE A 476 5.34 -4.15 -5.42
N ASN A 477 4.40 -3.58 -6.20
CA ASN A 477 3.41 -2.61 -5.73
C ASN A 477 2.25 -3.25 -4.96
N ILE A 478 2.57 -4.15 -4.02
CA ILE A 478 1.61 -4.84 -3.16
C ILE A 478 0.87 -3.81 -2.31
N ASP A 479 -0.45 -3.90 -2.28
CA ASP A 479 -1.34 -2.97 -1.57
C ASP A 479 -1.06 -1.49 -1.90
N ASN A 480 -0.63 -1.20 -3.14
CA ASN A 480 -0.23 0.13 -3.61
C ASN A 480 0.88 0.78 -2.79
N CYS A 481 1.76 0.01 -2.13
CA CYS A 481 2.81 0.56 -1.27
C CYS A 481 3.80 1.47 -2.02
N LEU A 482 4.16 1.13 -3.25
CA LEU A 482 5.04 1.96 -4.09
C LEU A 482 4.27 3.19 -4.61
N THR A 483 3.04 3.02 -5.09
CA THR A 483 2.20 4.16 -5.51
C THR A 483 2.01 5.16 -4.37
N GLY A 484 1.61 4.70 -3.18
CA GLY A 484 1.39 5.54 -2.01
C GLY A 484 2.65 6.26 -1.54
N TYR A 485 3.80 5.57 -1.52
CA TYR A 485 5.08 6.20 -1.22
C TYR A 485 5.42 7.32 -2.21
N LEU A 486 5.26 7.08 -3.51
CA LEU A 486 5.55 8.06 -4.55
C LEU A 486 4.61 9.27 -4.45
N SER A 487 3.31 9.02 -4.38
CA SER A 487 2.27 10.06 -4.29
C SER A 487 2.46 10.98 -3.09
N ALA A 488 2.90 10.46 -1.94
CA ALA A 488 3.14 11.23 -0.72
C ALA A 488 4.50 11.95 -0.69
N SER A 489 5.46 11.56 -1.53
CA SER A 489 6.83 12.08 -1.50
C SER A 489 6.98 13.39 -2.26
N ALA A 490 6.84 14.51 -1.54
CA ALA A 490 6.84 15.85 -2.14
C ALA A 490 8.12 16.22 -2.93
N ASP A 491 9.28 15.70 -2.51
CA ASP A 491 10.59 15.96 -3.13
C ASP A 491 11.05 14.81 -4.05
N TYR A 492 10.16 13.89 -4.43
CA TYR A 492 10.54 12.72 -5.23
C TYR A 492 11.19 13.09 -6.57
N LEU A 493 10.75 14.21 -7.17
CA LEU A 493 11.27 14.70 -8.45
C LEU A 493 12.69 15.30 -8.39
N ALA A 494 13.30 15.39 -7.20
CA ALA A 494 14.66 15.92 -7.01
C ALA A 494 15.77 14.93 -7.43
N ILE A 495 15.82 14.60 -8.72
CA ILE A 495 16.75 13.62 -9.30
C ILE A 495 17.71 14.36 -10.24
N SER A 496 19.02 14.26 -10.02
CA SER A 496 20.01 15.03 -10.80
C SER A 496 19.98 14.67 -12.29
N GLU A 497 20.00 13.38 -12.64
CA GLU A 497 20.01 12.89 -14.02
C GLU A 497 18.91 11.83 -14.24
N PRO A 498 17.63 12.25 -14.35
CA PRO A 498 16.53 11.32 -14.43
C PRO A 498 16.42 10.67 -15.81
N LYS A 499 16.23 9.35 -15.85
CA LYS A 499 15.72 8.65 -17.04
C LYS A 499 14.21 8.90 -17.18
N VAL A 500 13.86 10.09 -17.68
CA VAL A 500 12.49 10.63 -17.68
C VAL A 500 11.49 9.64 -18.30
N GLU A 501 11.77 9.08 -19.48
CA GLU A 501 10.86 8.15 -20.15
C GLU A 501 10.51 6.93 -19.29
N LYS A 502 11.51 6.32 -18.64
CA LYS A 502 11.30 5.16 -17.75
C LYS A 502 10.47 5.52 -16.53
N LEU A 503 10.78 6.63 -15.86
CA LEU A 503 10.04 7.09 -14.69
C LEU A 503 8.59 7.38 -15.04
N ILE A 504 8.35 8.15 -16.10
CA ILE A 504 6.99 8.49 -16.54
C ILE A 504 6.20 7.24 -16.95
N SER A 505 6.82 6.29 -17.66
CA SER A 505 6.16 5.02 -17.98
C SER A 505 5.79 4.23 -16.73
N GLY A 506 6.66 4.23 -15.71
CA GLY A 506 6.41 3.59 -14.43
C GLY A 506 5.32 4.29 -13.61
N PHE A 507 5.32 5.63 -13.58
CA PHE A 507 4.28 6.41 -12.90
C PHE A 507 2.91 6.17 -13.54
N LYS A 508 2.83 6.12 -14.88
CA LYS A 508 1.60 5.78 -15.59
C LYS A 508 1.16 4.34 -15.32
N LEU A 509 2.09 3.38 -15.34
CA LEU A 509 1.81 1.97 -15.06
C LEU A 509 1.17 1.79 -13.68
N LEU A 510 1.68 2.53 -12.69
CA LEU A 510 1.22 2.47 -11.30
C LEU A 510 0.08 3.46 -10.97
N ASN A 511 -0.40 4.23 -11.95
CA ASN A 511 -1.35 5.32 -11.77
C ASN A 511 -0.96 6.29 -10.65
N VAL A 512 0.32 6.68 -10.59
CA VAL A 512 0.84 7.63 -9.61
C VAL A 512 0.30 9.02 -9.87
N SER A 513 -0.22 9.63 -8.82
CA SER A 513 -0.61 11.04 -8.79
C SER A 513 0.01 11.71 -7.58
N PHE A 514 0.88 12.71 -7.81
CA PHE A 514 1.57 13.41 -6.72
C PHE A 514 0.63 14.34 -5.96
N VAL A 515 0.51 14.12 -4.64
CA VAL A 515 -0.33 14.95 -3.74
C VAL A 515 0.27 16.35 -3.60
N SER A 516 1.59 16.45 -3.54
CA SER A 516 2.31 17.73 -3.49
C SER A 516 3.66 17.61 -4.18
N ILE A 517 4.16 18.72 -4.72
CA ILE A 517 5.45 18.77 -5.41
C ILE A 517 6.27 19.95 -4.89
N LYS A 518 7.47 19.66 -4.36
CA LYS A 518 8.48 20.67 -4.00
C LYS A 518 9.33 21.01 -5.22
N PHE A 519 8.99 22.10 -5.89
CA PHE A 519 9.62 22.49 -7.14
C PHE A 519 11.07 23.00 -6.98
N GLU A 520 11.43 23.58 -5.83
CA GLU A 520 12.74 24.22 -5.62
C GLU A 520 13.91 23.27 -5.91
N ASN A 521 13.74 21.99 -5.59
CA ASN A 521 14.75 20.95 -5.78
C ASN A 521 14.42 19.99 -6.94
N ALA A 522 13.26 20.16 -7.58
CA ALA A 522 12.80 19.25 -8.63
C ALA A 522 13.64 19.40 -9.91
N ASN A 523 13.87 18.29 -10.60
CA ASN A 523 14.42 18.32 -11.94
C ASN A 523 13.40 18.89 -12.92
N LYS A 524 13.75 19.99 -13.61
CA LYS A 524 12.84 20.71 -14.51
C LYS A 524 12.27 19.83 -15.63
N VAL A 525 13.11 19.01 -16.27
CA VAL A 525 12.68 18.16 -17.39
C VAL A 525 11.71 17.08 -16.91
N LEU A 526 11.96 16.51 -15.73
CA LEU A 526 11.06 15.53 -15.12
C LEU A 526 9.75 16.17 -14.67
N PHE A 527 9.81 17.37 -14.07
CA PHE A 527 8.64 18.14 -13.69
C PHE A 527 7.77 18.47 -14.91
N ASP A 528 8.37 18.95 -15.99
CA ASP A 528 7.67 19.24 -17.24
C ASP A 528 6.98 17.97 -17.77
N ALA A 529 7.64 16.81 -17.72
CA ALA A 529 7.01 15.55 -18.14
C ALA A 529 5.86 15.10 -17.23
N VAL A 530 5.97 15.32 -15.90
CA VAL A 530 4.88 15.10 -14.94
C VAL A 530 3.69 16.02 -15.24
N TYR A 531 3.96 17.29 -15.55
CA TYR A 531 2.96 18.26 -15.97
C TYR A 531 2.24 17.85 -17.27
N GLN A 532 3.01 17.48 -18.30
CA GLN A 532 2.49 17.07 -19.62
C GLN A 532 1.61 15.82 -19.57
N HIS A 533 1.79 14.99 -18.55
CA HIS A 533 1.03 13.75 -18.37
C HIS A 533 0.05 13.78 -17.21
N SER A 534 -0.18 14.94 -16.60
CA SER A 534 -1.16 15.13 -15.52
C SER A 534 -1.00 14.16 -14.35
N LEU A 535 0.25 13.86 -13.97
CA LEU A 535 0.57 12.89 -12.92
C LEU A 535 0.53 13.51 -11.50
N TYR A 536 -0.40 14.42 -11.24
CA TYR A 536 -0.52 15.16 -9.99
C TYR A 536 -1.98 15.40 -9.61
N ASP A 537 -2.28 15.45 -8.32
CA ASP A 537 -3.66 15.60 -7.86
C ASP A 537 -4.19 17.01 -8.15
N ILE A 538 -5.48 17.10 -8.47
CA ILE A 538 -6.21 18.35 -8.56
C ILE A 538 -6.46 18.88 -7.14
N ASN A 539 -5.52 19.68 -6.67
CA ASN A 539 -5.62 20.41 -5.42
C ASN A 539 -5.06 21.84 -5.58
N PHE A 540 -5.43 22.72 -4.65
CA PHE A 540 -5.07 24.13 -4.73
C PHE A 540 -3.54 24.36 -4.79
N ALA A 541 -2.76 23.57 -4.05
CA ALA A 541 -1.31 23.71 -4.01
C ALA A 541 -0.66 23.35 -5.36
N ASN A 542 -1.04 22.21 -5.95
CA ASN A 542 -0.52 21.77 -7.24
C ASN A 542 -0.97 22.71 -8.38
N LEU A 543 -2.22 23.18 -8.39
CA LEU A 543 -2.68 24.13 -9.40
C LEU A 543 -1.96 25.48 -9.30
N THR A 544 -1.80 26.00 -8.08
CA THR A 544 -1.00 27.21 -7.84
C THR A 544 0.44 27.02 -8.32
N LEU A 545 1.01 25.83 -8.12
CA LEU A 545 2.34 25.51 -8.62
C LEU A 545 2.40 25.51 -10.15
N MET A 546 1.44 24.89 -10.83
CA MET A 546 1.41 24.85 -12.30
C MET A 546 1.18 26.25 -12.89
N LEU A 547 0.24 27.02 -12.34
CA LEU A 547 -0.02 28.40 -12.79
C LEU A 547 1.19 29.32 -12.54
N SER A 548 1.88 29.17 -11.40
CA SER A 548 3.05 30.01 -11.09
C SER A 548 4.33 29.63 -11.85
N LYS A 549 4.59 28.33 -12.04
CA LYS A 549 5.86 27.87 -12.66
C LYS A 549 5.74 27.61 -14.15
N VAL A 550 4.60 27.14 -14.65
CA VAL A 550 4.40 26.86 -16.08
C VAL A 550 3.81 28.08 -16.77
N TYR A 551 2.74 28.68 -16.24
CA TYR A 551 2.11 29.85 -16.85
C TYR A 551 2.77 31.18 -16.45
N THR A 552 3.69 31.15 -15.49
CA THR A 552 4.42 32.33 -14.97
C THR A 552 3.52 33.38 -14.29
N LEU A 553 2.40 32.95 -13.71
CA LEU A 553 1.42 33.79 -13.01
C LEU A 553 1.67 33.80 -11.49
N ASN A 554 2.01 34.96 -10.91
CA ASN A 554 2.45 35.03 -9.51
C ASN A 554 1.45 35.69 -8.55
N SER A 555 0.26 36.05 -9.03
CA SER A 555 -0.76 36.67 -8.18
C SER A 555 -1.56 35.58 -7.47
N GLU A 556 -1.26 35.33 -6.19
CA GLU A 556 -1.95 34.33 -5.37
C GLU A 556 -3.44 34.66 -5.21
N ASP A 557 -3.78 35.95 -5.13
CA ASP A 557 -5.16 36.43 -5.05
C ASP A 557 -5.94 36.15 -6.34
N ASP A 558 -5.35 36.43 -7.51
CA ASP A 558 -5.97 36.09 -8.79
C ASP A 558 -6.07 34.58 -8.99
N ILE A 559 -5.07 33.80 -8.56
CA ILE A 559 -5.13 32.33 -8.60
C ILE A 559 -6.28 31.82 -7.72
N ARG A 560 -6.54 32.46 -6.59
CA ARG A 560 -7.63 32.07 -5.69
C ARG A 560 -9.00 32.42 -6.21
N HIS A 561 -9.18 33.63 -6.73
CA HIS A 561 -10.49 34.16 -7.08
C HIS A 561 -10.82 34.07 -8.57
N LYS A 562 -9.83 33.95 -9.46
CA LYS A 562 -9.98 33.85 -10.92
C LYS A 562 -9.41 32.55 -11.49
N ASN A 563 -9.45 31.47 -10.70
CA ASN A 563 -8.69 30.25 -10.99
C ASN A 563 -8.99 29.68 -12.37
N TYR A 564 -10.27 29.51 -12.72
CA TYR A 564 -10.64 28.87 -13.97
C TYR A 564 -10.35 29.76 -15.19
N THR A 565 -10.49 31.07 -15.02
CA THR A 565 -10.05 32.07 -16.00
C THR A 565 -8.57 31.95 -16.30
N LEU A 566 -7.74 31.82 -15.25
CA LEU A 566 -6.30 31.65 -15.42
C LEU A 566 -5.94 30.31 -16.06
N VAL A 567 -6.60 29.22 -15.68
CA VAL A 567 -6.41 27.90 -16.31
C VAL A 567 -6.73 27.97 -17.81
N MET A 568 -7.85 28.59 -18.16
CA MET A 568 -8.34 28.72 -19.54
C MET A 568 -7.68 29.83 -20.35
N SER A 569 -6.76 30.61 -19.76
CA SER A 569 -5.92 31.56 -20.52
C SER A 569 -5.02 30.86 -21.55
N GLN A 570 -4.77 29.56 -21.37
CA GLN A 570 -4.11 28.69 -22.35
C GLN A 570 -4.94 27.40 -22.56
N PRO A 571 -5.96 27.43 -23.42
CA PRO A 571 -6.94 26.34 -23.55
C PRO A 571 -6.35 25.04 -24.13
N ASP A 572 -5.28 25.14 -24.92
CA ASP A 572 -4.58 23.99 -25.54
C ASP A 572 -3.53 23.33 -24.61
N SER A 573 -3.40 23.82 -23.38
CA SER A 573 -2.42 23.31 -22.44
C SER A 573 -2.83 21.95 -21.83
N PRO A 574 -1.85 21.16 -21.35
CA PRO A 574 -2.13 19.95 -20.56
C PRO A 574 -2.98 20.24 -19.32
N LEU A 575 -2.78 21.39 -18.66
CA LEU A 575 -3.53 21.78 -17.46
C LEU A 575 -5.01 22.00 -17.78
N ALA A 576 -5.32 22.78 -18.82
CA ALA A 576 -6.69 23.04 -19.23
C ALA A 576 -7.41 21.75 -19.64
N SER A 577 -6.73 20.88 -20.40
CA SER A 577 -7.28 19.56 -20.75
C SER A 577 -7.54 18.70 -19.51
N TYR A 578 -6.61 18.69 -18.56
CA TYR A 578 -6.74 17.91 -17.33
C TYR A 578 -7.92 18.39 -16.47
N VAL A 579 -8.00 19.71 -16.23
CA VAL A 579 -9.10 20.32 -15.49
C VAL A 579 -10.45 20.06 -16.17
N ASN A 580 -10.55 20.22 -17.49
CA ASN A 580 -11.82 20.02 -18.21
C ASN A 580 -12.28 18.55 -18.24
N ASN A 581 -11.35 17.59 -18.16
CA ASN A 581 -11.68 16.17 -18.04
C ASN A 581 -12.18 15.79 -16.63
N HIS A 582 -11.79 16.55 -15.61
CA HIS A 582 -12.12 16.34 -14.19
C HIS A 582 -12.82 17.57 -13.59
N ILE A 583 -13.68 18.22 -14.37
CA ILE A 583 -14.21 19.56 -14.04
C ILE A 583 -15.03 19.58 -12.75
N SER A 584 -15.71 18.48 -12.41
CA SER A 584 -16.50 18.37 -11.18
C SER A 584 -15.60 18.37 -9.94
N ASP A 585 -14.58 17.50 -9.89
CA ASP A 585 -13.61 17.45 -8.78
C ASP A 585 -12.83 18.76 -8.64
N TYR A 586 -12.47 19.36 -9.77
CA TYR A 586 -11.83 20.68 -9.80
C TYR A 586 -12.73 21.76 -9.20
N LEU A 587 -14.02 21.77 -9.54
CA LEU A 587 -14.93 22.80 -9.05
C LEU A 587 -15.13 22.71 -7.53
N ASP A 588 -15.26 21.50 -6.98
CA ASP A 588 -15.32 21.29 -5.52
C ASP A 588 -14.07 21.82 -4.81
N MET A 589 -12.90 21.61 -5.43
CA MET A 589 -11.63 22.14 -4.94
C MET A 589 -11.58 23.68 -5.00
N VAL A 590 -12.07 24.31 -6.09
CA VAL A 590 -12.13 25.77 -6.19
C VAL A 590 -13.10 26.34 -5.16
N LEU A 591 -14.30 25.77 -5.03
CA LEU A 591 -15.33 26.21 -4.08
C LEU A 591 -14.85 26.14 -2.62
N SER A 592 -14.09 25.11 -2.27
CA SER A 592 -13.52 24.98 -0.92
C SER A 592 -12.34 25.92 -0.64
N SER A 593 -11.64 26.40 -1.68
CA SER A 593 -10.42 27.22 -1.53
C SER A 593 -10.63 28.72 -1.83
N CYS A 594 -11.70 29.11 -2.52
CA CYS A 594 -11.97 30.48 -2.98
C CYS A 594 -12.37 31.47 -1.87
N GLY A 595 -12.57 31.01 -0.63
CA GLY A 595 -12.96 31.88 0.49
C GLY A 595 -14.34 32.54 0.33
N GLY A 596 -15.22 31.94 -0.48
CA GLY A 596 -16.57 32.44 -0.75
C GLY A 596 -16.66 33.54 -1.81
N SER A 597 -15.59 33.80 -2.57
CA SER A 597 -15.57 34.81 -3.64
C SER A 597 -14.92 34.28 -4.91
N ILE A 598 -15.63 34.39 -6.04
CA ILE A 598 -15.15 34.02 -7.37
C ILE A 598 -15.34 35.21 -8.31
N LEU A 599 -14.27 35.59 -8.99
CA LEU A 599 -14.11 36.74 -9.88
C LEU A 599 -13.71 36.30 -11.29
N ASP A 600 -14.04 35.06 -11.68
CA ASP A 600 -13.82 34.56 -13.03
C ASP A 600 -14.50 35.45 -14.07
N ASP A 601 -13.88 35.58 -15.25
CA ASP A 601 -14.43 36.39 -16.33
C ASP A 601 -15.76 35.80 -16.83
N GLU A 602 -16.68 36.66 -17.30
CA GLU A 602 -18.04 36.25 -17.67
C GLU A 602 -18.10 35.08 -18.67
N ALA A 603 -17.25 35.09 -19.70
CA ALA A 603 -17.19 33.99 -20.66
C ALA A 603 -16.87 32.64 -20.01
N ILE A 604 -16.06 32.66 -18.96
CA ILE A 604 -15.68 31.47 -18.19
C ILE A 604 -16.81 31.05 -17.27
N VAL A 605 -17.46 32.01 -16.60
CA VAL A 605 -18.68 31.77 -15.80
C VAL A 605 -19.74 31.07 -16.64
N LEU A 606 -20.02 31.57 -17.86
CA LEU A 606 -20.98 30.96 -18.78
C LEU A 606 -20.55 29.54 -19.17
N SER A 607 -19.27 29.31 -19.43
CA SER A 607 -18.75 27.97 -19.74
C SER A 607 -18.94 26.97 -18.59
N VAL A 608 -18.90 27.41 -17.33
CA VAL A 608 -19.18 26.58 -16.14
C VAL A 608 -20.67 26.30 -16.02
N LEU A 609 -21.51 27.35 -16.13
CA LEU A 609 -22.97 27.22 -15.99
C LEU A 609 -23.59 26.33 -17.08
N ASN A 610 -23.04 26.38 -18.30
CA ASN A 610 -23.51 25.58 -19.43
C ASN A 610 -22.82 24.21 -19.54
N ASN A 611 -21.90 23.86 -18.63
CA ASN A 611 -21.23 22.58 -18.68
C ASN A 611 -22.15 21.45 -18.21
N GLU A 612 -22.44 20.48 -19.08
CA GLU A 612 -23.27 19.30 -18.76
C GLU A 612 -22.60 18.35 -17.73
N LYS A 613 -21.26 18.39 -17.60
CA LYS A 613 -20.53 17.52 -16.65
C LYS A 613 -20.57 18.03 -15.21
N ILE A 614 -21.11 19.22 -14.97
CA ILE A 614 -21.20 19.85 -13.65
C ILE A 614 -22.64 19.73 -13.16
N SER A 615 -22.83 19.28 -11.92
CA SER A 615 -24.17 19.11 -11.35
C SER A 615 -24.83 20.45 -11.04
N ASP A 616 -26.17 20.49 -11.04
CA ASP A 616 -26.93 21.70 -10.69
C ASP A 616 -26.63 22.17 -9.25
N GLU A 617 -26.33 21.25 -8.33
CA GLU A 617 -25.93 21.58 -6.96
C GLU A 617 -24.58 22.31 -6.93
N GLN A 618 -23.59 21.83 -7.68
CA GLN A 618 -22.29 22.49 -7.82
C GLN A 618 -22.43 23.87 -8.50
N LYS A 619 -23.28 23.99 -9.53
CA LYS A 619 -23.58 25.28 -10.19
C LYS A 619 -24.23 26.26 -9.22
N GLY A 620 -25.17 25.80 -8.38
CA GLY A 620 -25.77 26.63 -7.34
C GLY A 620 -24.74 27.14 -6.31
N GLN A 621 -23.82 26.27 -5.86
CA GLN A 621 -22.73 26.67 -4.97
C GLN A 621 -21.75 27.67 -5.62
N TYR A 622 -21.47 27.48 -6.92
CA TYR A 622 -20.68 28.41 -7.71
C TYR A 622 -21.34 29.79 -7.80
N ILE A 623 -22.64 29.85 -8.13
CA ILE A 623 -23.42 31.10 -8.16
C ILE A 623 -23.40 31.81 -6.80
N ASN A 624 -23.50 31.06 -5.69
CA ASN A 624 -23.44 31.63 -4.34
C ASN A 624 -22.11 32.33 -4.03
N SER A 625 -21.02 31.84 -4.60
CA SER A 625 -19.67 32.41 -4.39
C SER A 625 -19.29 33.43 -5.46
N LEU A 626 -20.04 33.50 -6.56
CA LEU A 626 -19.76 34.36 -7.69
C LEU A 626 -19.89 35.84 -7.32
N GLN A 627 -19.02 36.68 -7.87
CA GLN A 627 -19.09 38.14 -7.80
C GLN A 627 -19.18 38.79 -9.18
N THR A 628 -18.82 38.07 -10.24
CA THR A 628 -18.98 38.51 -11.63
C THR A 628 -20.44 38.49 -12.04
N PHE A 629 -20.88 39.53 -12.75
CA PHE A 629 -22.25 39.63 -13.25
C PHE A 629 -22.40 38.91 -14.59
N VAL A 630 -23.54 38.26 -14.78
CA VAL A 630 -24.00 37.73 -16.07
C VAL A 630 -24.82 38.80 -16.78
N THR A 631 -24.34 39.24 -17.93
CA THR A 631 -24.93 40.30 -18.75
C THR A 631 -26.24 39.86 -19.38
N SER A 632 -26.27 38.66 -19.96
CA SER A 632 -27.45 38.10 -20.65
C SER A 632 -27.84 36.75 -20.04
N LEU A 633 -29.03 36.67 -19.46
CA LEU A 633 -29.58 35.41 -18.92
C LEU A 633 -29.81 34.37 -20.02
N SER A 634 -30.14 34.81 -21.23
CA SER A 634 -30.39 33.92 -22.36
C SER A 634 -29.14 33.17 -22.84
N GLU A 635 -27.95 33.56 -22.41
CA GLU A 635 -26.70 32.82 -22.65
C GLU A 635 -26.49 31.67 -21.65
N VAL A 636 -27.29 31.60 -20.58
CA VAL A 636 -27.31 30.48 -19.63
C VAL A 636 -28.33 29.45 -20.11
N GLU A 637 -27.85 28.32 -20.62
CA GLU A 637 -28.67 27.28 -21.25
C GLU A 637 -29.63 26.60 -20.26
N SER A 638 -29.24 26.49 -18.99
CA SER A 638 -30.07 25.90 -17.95
C SER A 638 -30.96 26.96 -17.30
N GLU A 639 -32.21 27.05 -17.76
CA GLU A 639 -33.20 28.02 -17.30
C GLU A 639 -33.52 27.88 -15.79
N SER A 640 -33.33 26.69 -15.21
CA SER A 640 -33.54 26.44 -13.77
C SER A 640 -32.59 27.23 -12.87
N LEU A 641 -31.43 27.65 -13.38
CA LEU A 641 -30.43 28.44 -12.65
C LEU A 641 -30.76 29.94 -12.64
N TRP A 642 -31.67 30.39 -13.50
CA TRP A 642 -31.96 31.82 -13.65
C TRP A 642 -32.51 32.41 -12.36
N SER A 643 -33.40 31.70 -11.65
CA SER A 643 -33.95 32.16 -10.36
C SER A 643 -32.85 32.40 -9.33
N SER A 644 -31.88 31.49 -9.25
CA SER A 644 -30.72 31.61 -8.35
C SER A 644 -29.81 32.80 -8.70
N LEU A 645 -29.63 33.10 -9.99
CA LEU A 645 -28.87 34.27 -10.43
C LEU A 645 -29.56 35.59 -10.06
N LEU A 646 -30.89 35.63 -10.11
CA LEU A 646 -31.70 36.77 -9.69
C LEU A 646 -31.67 36.97 -8.18
N ASP A 647 -31.86 35.89 -7.41
CA ASP A 647 -31.90 35.91 -5.94
C ASP A 647 -30.57 36.34 -5.31
N LYS A 648 -29.45 36.11 -6.00
CA LYS A 648 -28.10 36.52 -5.57
C LYS A 648 -27.61 37.83 -6.20
N ASP A 649 -28.47 38.53 -6.94
CA ASP A 649 -28.13 39.75 -7.68
C ASP A 649 -26.87 39.57 -8.55
N ARG A 650 -26.80 38.43 -9.26
CA ARG A 650 -25.69 38.08 -10.19
C ARG A 650 -26.05 38.22 -11.66
N ALA A 651 -27.32 38.42 -11.98
CA ALA A 651 -27.72 38.88 -13.30
C ALA A 651 -27.72 40.41 -13.38
N VAL A 652 -27.33 40.98 -14.52
CA VAL A 652 -27.53 42.40 -14.79
C VAL A 652 -29.03 42.68 -14.88
N CYS A 653 -29.52 43.66 -14.10
CA CYS A 653 -30.91 44.08 -14.17
C CYS A 653 -31.15 44.93 -15.42
N SER A 654 -31.41 44.27 -16.54
CA SER A 654 -31.77 44.85 -17.84
C SER A 654 -33.20 44.48 -18.22
N GLU A 655 -33.78 45.27 -19.10
CA GLU A 655 -35.13 45.02 -19.62
C GLU A 655 -35.17 43.73 -20.45
N GLU A 656 -34.08 43.35 -21.12
CA GLU A 656 -33.95 42.08 -21.86
C GLU A 656 -34.03 40.88 -20.90
N ASN A 657 -33.23 40.89 -19.81
CA ASN A 657 -33.21 39.80 -18.83
C ASN A 657 -34.56 39.65 -18.10
N ILE A 658 -35.24 40.75 -17.80
CA ILE A 658 -36.58 40.71 -17.19
C ILE A 658 -37.59 40.06 -18.13
N VAL A 659 -37.54 40.41 -19.42
CA VAL A 659 -38.46 39.88 -20.43
C VAL A 659 -38.20 38.38 -20.64
N SER A 660 -36.93 37.99 -20.81
CA SER A 660 -36.57 36.58 -20.99
C SER A 660 -36.97 35.73 -19.79
N TYR A 661 -36.70 36.19 -18.56
CA TYR A 661 -37.11 35.47 -17.35
C TYR A 661 -38.63 35.35 -17.23
N PHE A 662 -39.36 36.44 -17.50
CA PHE A 662 -40.81 36.46 -17.48
C PHE A 662 -41.42 35.49 -18.48
N GLU A 663 -40.83 35.40 -19.69
CA GLU A 663 -41.27 34.45 -20.71
C GLU A 663 -41.08 32.99 -20.27
N HIS A 664 -39.96 32.68 -19.60
CA HIS A 664 -39.67 31.34 -19.09
C HIS A 664 -40.65 30.90 -17.98
N VAL A 665 -40.84 31.75 -16.95
CA VAL A 665 -41.72 31.42 -15.80
C VAL A 665 -43.21 31.63 -16.12
N ASP A 666 -43.52 32.25 -17.27
CA ASP A 666 -44.87 32.68 -17.69
C ASP A 666 -45.57 33.52 -16.59
N GLY A 667 -44.82 34.44 -15.98
CA GLY A 667 -45.33 35.20 -14.84
C GLY A 667 -44.30 36.04 -14.08
N LEU A 668 -44.81 36.75 -13.07
CA LEU A 668 -43.99 37.45 -12.07
C LEU A 668 -43.97 36.61 -10.80
N ASP A 669 -42.93 35.82 -10.62
CA ASP A 669 -42.67 35.09 -9.38
C ASP A 669 -41.97 35.99 -8.33
N GLU A 670 -41.76 35.44 -7.13
CA GLU A 670 -41.14 36.16 -6.02
C GLU A 670 -39.72 36.63 -6.39
N SER A 671 -38.90 35.77 -7.01
CA SER A 671 -37.52 36.08 -7.40
C SER A 671 -37.43 37.28 -8.36
N LEU A 672 -38.27 37.32 -9.41
CA LEU A 672 -38.28 38.44 -10.35
C LEU A 672 -38.82 39.72 -9.70
N ILE A 673 -39.86 39.63 -8.86
CA ILE A 673 -40.42 40.79 -8.16
C ILE A 673 -39.38 41.41 -7.23
N GLU A 674 -38.73 40.59 -6.40
CA GLU A 674 -37.71 41.07 -5.49
C GLU A 674 -36.51 41.66 -6.23
N PHE A 675 -36.04 40.99 -7.30
CA PHE A 675 -34.95 41.48 -8.14
C PHE A 675 -35.24 42.87 -8.73
N ILE A 676 -36.47 43.08 -9.21
CA ILE A 676 -36.92 44.39 -9.71
C ILE A 676 -37.02 45.43 -8.59
N ASN A 677 -37.47 45.04 -7.40
CA ASN A 677 -37.58 45.95 -6.26
C ASN A 677 -36.20 46.35 -5.70
N ARG A 678 -35.22 45.45 -5.72
CA ARG A 678 -33.84 45.70 -5.26
C ARG A 678 -33.06 46.64 -6.19
N THR A 679 -33.35 46.63 -7.50
CA THR A 679 -32.59 47.44 -8.46
C THR A 679 -32.81 48.94 -8.30
N ASN A 680 -31.78 49.74 -8.60
CA ASN A 680 -31.90 51.19 -8.75
C ASN A 680 -31.94 51.65 -10.22
N VAL A 681 -31.83 50.72 -11.16
CA VAL A 681 -31.85 51.01 -12.60
C VAL A 681 -33.23 51.51 -13.02
N GLU A 682 -33.23 52.51 -13.90
CA GLU A 682 -34.45 53.02 -14.52
C GLU A 682 -34.76 52.20 -15.77
N LEU A 683 -35.76 51.31 -15.66
CA LEU A 683 -36.13 50.36 -16.72
C LEU A 683 -37.10 51.01 -17.74
N LYS A 684 -36.76 50.94 -19.03
CA LYS A 684 -37.49 51.53 -20.16
C LYS A 684 -37.75 50.50 -21.26
N PHE A 685 -38.85 49.77 -21.15
CA PHE A 685 -39.30 48.78 -22.15
C PHE A 685 -39.72 49.37 -23.52
N GLN A 686 -39.56 50.67 -23.74
CA GLN A 686 -39.82 51.30 -25.04
C GLN A 686 -38.76 50.96 -26.08
N ASN A 687 -37.55 50.63 -25.62
CA ASN A 687 -36.38 50.45 -26.48
C ASN A 687 -36.13 48.99 -26.87
N ILE A 688 -36.94 48.05 -26.36
CA ILE A 688 -36.80 46.61 -26.65
C ILE A 688 -37.87 46.15 -27.62
N ASN A 689 -37.44 45.31 -28.56
CA ASN A 689 -38.32 44.63 -29.49
C ASN A 689 -38.98 43.41 -28.82
N ILE A 690 -40.06 43.65 -28.06
CA ILE A 690 -40.87 42.61 -27.41
C ILE A 690 -42.05 42.28 -28.31
N ASP A 691 -42.36 40.99 -28.47
CA ASP A 691 -43.59 40.57 -29.16
C ASP A 691 -44.85 41.19 -28.51
N ASN A 692 -45.83 41.53 -29.34
CA ASN A 692 -47.03 42.21 -28.86
C ASN A 692 -47.87 41.34 -27.91
N GLU A 693 -47.87 40.01 -28.07
CA GLU A 693 -48.58 39.11 -27.16
C GLU A 693 -47.88 39.08 -25.81
N LEU A 694 -46.56 38.87 -25.79
CA LEU A 694 -45.76 38.84 -24.57
C LEU A 694 -45.81 40.18 -23.83
N LYS A 695 -45.72 41.30 -24.56
CA LYS A 695 -45.84 42.65 -23.99
C LYS A 695 -47.19 42.88 -23.31
N ASN A 696 -48.28 42.37 -23.90
CA ASN A 696 -49.61 42.43 -23.29
C ASN A 696 -49.75 41.53 -22.07
N LYS A 697 -49.13 40.33 -22.08
CA LYS A 697 -49.09 39.44 -20.91
C LYS A 697 -48.32 40.09 -19.76
N LEU A 698 -47.10 40.56 -20.00
CA LEU A 698 -46.28 41.27 -19.02
C LEU A 698 -47.02 42.47 -18.42
N PHE A 699 -47.67 43.28 -19.26
CA PHE A 699 -48.48 44.41 -18.80
C PHE A 699 -49.61 43.96 -17.86
N LYS A 700 -50.39 42.94 -18.23
CA LYS A 700 -51.48 42.43 -17.38
C LYS A 700 -50.95 41.86 -16.06
N SER A 701 -49.82 41.14 -16.08
CA SER A 701 -49.19 40.58 -14.89
C SER A 701 -48.69 41.69 -13.95
N ILE A 702 -48.08 42.75 -14.49
CA ILE A 702 -47.68 43.92 -13.68
C ILE A 702 -48.90 44.60 -13.08
N VAL A 703 -49.99 44.80 -13.85
CA VAL A 703 -51.22 45.47 -13.36
C VAL A 703 -51.75 44.85 -12.07
N ILE A 704 -51.78 43.51 -11.99
CA ILE A 704 -52.30 42.76 -10.84
C ILE A 704 -51.26 42.47 -9.75
N CYS A 705 -49.97 42.77 -9.99
CA CYS A 705 -48.91 42.48 -9.03
C CYS A 705 -48.91 43.49 -7.88
N ASN A 706 -49.26 43.03 -6.67
CA ASN A 706 -49.32 43.87 -5.47
C ASN A 706 -48.00 43.96 -4.69
N ASP A 707 -47.00 43.13 -5.00
CA ASP A 707 -45.73 43.08 -4.25
C ASP A 707 -44.63 43.99 -4.83
N LEU A 708 -44.78 44.49 -6.06
CA LEU A 708 -43.91 45.55 -6.59
C LEU A 708 -44.06 46.86 -5.79
N SER A 709 -42.96 47.52 -5.44
CA SER A 709 -43.00 48.84 -4.80
C SER A 709 -43.69 49.87 -5.71
N ASN A 710 -44.40 50.84 -5.12
CA ASN A 710 -45.22 51.79 -5.89
C ASN A 710 -44.40 52.59 -6.93
N ASP A 711 -43.17 52.99 -6.61
CA ASP A 711 -42.28 53.70 -7.56
C ASP A 711 -41.90 52.81 -8.75
N LYS A 712 -41.52 51.54 -8.49
CA LYS A 712 -41.18 50.59 -9.55
C LYS A 712 -42.40 50.23 -10.39
N TYR A 713 -43.53 49.94 -9.74
CA TYR A 713 -44.80 49.67 -10.40
C TYR A 713 -45.18 50.80 -11.38
N GLU A 714 -45.15 52.05 -10.93
CA GLU A 714 -45.45 53.23 -11.75
C GLU A 714 -44.53 53.34 -12.96
N LYS A 715 -43.21 53.21 -12.77
CA LYS A 715 -42.22 53.33 -13.86
C LYS A 715 -42.37 52.23 -14.90
N LEU A 716 -42.50 50.98 -14.45
CA LEU A 716 -42.61 49.81 -15.33
C LEU A 716 -43.88 49.91 -16.19
N ILE A 717 -45.04 50.16 -15.55
CA ILE A 717 -46.32 50.20 -16.26
C ILE A 717 -46.39 51.35 -17.25
N CYS A 718 -45.83 52.52 -16.92
CA CYS A 718 -45.75 53.66 -17.83
C CYS A 718 -44.82 53.39 -19.02
N SER A 719 -43.71 52.68 -18.81
CA SER A 719 -42.75 52.40 -19.87
C SER A 719 -43.29 51.47 -20.96
N LEU A 720 -44.23 50.57 -20.64
CA LEU A 720 -44.85 49.66 -21.62
C LEU A 720 -45.77 50.37 -22.61
N ASN A 721 -46.26 51.59 -22.29
CA ASN A 721 -47.13 52.41 -23.13
C ASN A 721 -48.42 51.68 -23.60
N LEU A 722 -48.99 50.85 -22.73
CA LEU A 722 -50.26 50.15 -22.94
C LEU A 722 -51.35 50.73 -22.03
N ILE A 723 -52.59 50.76 -22.52
CA ILE A 723 -53.73 51.36 -21.82
C ILE A 723 -55.02 50.55 -22.05
N TYR A 724 -55.88 50.52 -21.05
CA TYR A 724 -57.24 50.00 -21.15
C TYR A 724 -58.16 51.06 -21.75
N LYS A 725 -58.29 51.08 -23.07
CA LYS A 725 -59.08 52.10 -23.80
C LYS A 725 -60.58 51.95 -23.64
N THR A 726 -61.09 50.73 -23.75
CA THR A 726 -62.53 50.45 -23.91
C THR A 726 -63.11 49.58 -22.82
N SER A 727 -62.29 48.73 -22.18
CA SER A 727 -62.73 47.82 -21.13
C SER A 727 -61.58 47.52 -20.18
N PHE A 728 -61.82 47.70 -18.89
CA PHE A 728 -60.95 47.28 -17.81
C PHE A 728 -61.64 46.15 -17.04
N SER A 729 -60.90 45.08 -16.74
CA SER A 729 -61.46 43.86 -16.15
C SER A 729 -60.47 43.14 -15.22
N ALA A 730 -59.43 43.81 -14.74
CA ALA A 730 -58.46 43.22 -13.81
C ALA A 730 -58.95 43.42 -12.37
N SER A 731 -59.02 42.35 -11.59
CA SER A 731 -59.44 42.36 -10.18
C SER A 731 -58.23 42.24 -9.22
N ASN A 732 -58.47 42.43 -7.92
CA ASN A 732 -57.47 42.25 -6.86
C ASN A 732 -56.24 43.19 -6.93
N ILE A 733 -56.48 44.49 -7.17
CA ILE A 733 -55.43 45.51 -7.21
C ILE A 733 -55.49 46.34 -5.93
N ALA A 734 -54.36 46.52 -5.25
CA ALA A 734 -54.27 47.35 -4.06
C ALA A 734 -54.69 48.81 -4.33
N SER A 735 -55.31 49.46 -3.34
CA SER A 735 -55.88 50.81 -3.45
C SER A 735 -54.88 51.85 -4.01
N ASP A 736 -53.63 51.84 -3.54
CA ASP A 736 -52.62 52.80 -3.98
C ASP A 736 -52.17 52.56 -5.42
N LYS A 737 -52.06 51.30 -5.86
CA LYS A 737 -51.75 50.92 -7.25
C LYS A 737 -52.88 51.26 -8.20
N PHE A 738 -54.12 51.03 -7.76
CA PHE A 738 -55.30 51.44 -8.51
C PHE A 738 -55.28 52.96 -8.77
N LYS A 739 -54.97 53.78 -7.75
CA LYS A 739 -54.83 55.23 -7.94
C LYS A 739 -53.74 55.58 -8.95
N ILE A 740 -52.59 54.89 -8.94
CA ILE A 740 -51.53 55.09 -9.94
C ILE A 740 -52.04 54.83 -11.36
N LEU A 741 -52.79 53.73 -11.58
CA LEU A 741 -53.36 53.41 -12.90
C LEU A 741 -54.34 54.48 -13.39
N VAL A 742 -55.13 55.07 -12.48
CA VAL A 742 -56.05 56.16 -12.80
C VAL A 742 -55.30 57.47 -13.08
N ASP A 743 -54.35 57.83 -12.22
CA ASP A 743 -53.57 59.07 -12.33
C ASP A 743 -52.72 59.12 -13.61
N LYS A 744 -52.19 57.98 -14.04
CA LYS A 744 -51.43 57.85 -15.29
C LYS A 744 -52.31 57.65 -16.52
N ASN A 745 -53.64 57.71 -16.37
CA ASN A 745 -54.62 57.53 -17.44
C ASN A 745 -54.46 56.19 -18.19
N ILE A 746 -54.04 55.14 -17.44
CA ILE A 746 -53.91 53.78 -17.96
C ILE A 746 -55.28 53.12 -18.08
N ILE A 747 -56.16 53.37 -17.11
CA ILE A 747 -57.57 52.98 -17.16
C ILE A 747 -58.37 54.18 -17.68
N ARG A 748 -58.91 54.08 -18.90
CA ARG A 748 -59.76 55.13 -19.47
C ARG A 748 -61.23 54.92 -19.14
N MET A 749 -61.93 56.04 -18.97
CA MET A 749 -63.37 56.08 -18.75
C MET A 749 -64.14 55.51 -19.95
N SER A 750 -64.88 54.44 -19.69
CA SER A 750 -65.86 53.82 -20.58
C SER A 750 -66.98 53.20 -19.75
N ILE A 751 -68.15 52.96 -20.36
CA ILE A 751 -69.29 52.33 -19.65
C ILE A 751 -68.89 50.94 -19.10
N VAL A 752 -68.13 50.17 -19.88
CA VAL A 752 -67.68 48.82 -19.49
C VAL A 752 -66.71 48.88 -18.32
N SER A 753 -65.69 49.75 -18.38
CA SER A 753 -64.72 49.92 -17.27
C SER A 753 -65.40 50.46 -16.02
N LEU A 754 -66.34 51.40 -16.16
CA LEU A 754 -67.08 51.99 -15.04
C LEU A 754 -67.94 50.95 -14.33
N ASN A 755 -68.72 50.14 -15.07
CA ASN A 755 -69.52 49.06 -14.48
C ASN A 755 -68.64 48.04 -13.74
N PHE A 756 -67.52 47.65 -14.34
CA PHE A 756 -66.59 46.73 -13.67
C PHE A 756 -66.01 47.31 -12.37
N ILE A 757 -65.67 48.60 -12.35
CA ILE A 757 -65.17 49.31 -11.14
C ILE A 757 -66.25 49.44 -10.08
N ARG A 758 -67.52 49.69 -10.45
CA ARG A 758 -68.65 49.70 -9.51
C ARG A 758 -68.77 48.37 -8.77
N ASP A 759 -68.63 47.27 -9.51
CA ASP A 759 -68.82 45.92 -8.98
C ASP A 759 -67.63 45.43 -8.14
N ASN A 760 -66.40 45.88 -8.43
CA ASN A 760 -65.17 45.29 -7.86
C ASN A 760 -64.29 46.26 -7.03
N TYR A 761 -64.47 47.57 -7.16
CA TYR A 761 -63.61 48.60 -6.55
C TYR A 761 -64.43 49.77 -5.98
N SER A 762 -65.42 49.45 -5.15
CA SER A 762 -66.37 50.43 -4.58
C SER A 762 -65.70 51.55 -3.78
N GLU A 763 -64.60 51.25 -3.07
CA GLU A 763 -63.83 52.24 -2.31
C GLU A 763 -63.11 53.25 -3.21
N GLN A 764 -62.68 52.83 -4.41
CA GLN A 764 -61.91 53.66 -5.36
C GLN A 764 -62.80 54.26 -6.47
N LEU A 765 -64.09 53.87 -6.54
CA LEU A 765 -65.05 54.32 -7.55
C LEU A 765 -65.12 55.84 -7.65
N PHE A 766 -65.32 56.52 -6.53
CA PHE A 766 -65.43 57.99 -6.52
C PHE A 766 -64.12 58.68 -6.93
N TYR A 767 -62.97 58.09 -6.58
CA TYR A 767 -61.67 58.61 -7.01
C TYR A 767 -61.52 58.51 -8.54
N TYR A 768 -61.91 57.37 -9.13
CA TYR A 768 -61.89 57.16 -10.57
C TYR A 768 -62.82 58.12 -11.34
N ILE A 769 -64.05 58.28 -10.85
CA ILE A 769 -65.02 59.22 -11.42
C ILE A 769 -64.49 60.65 -11.31
N HIS A 770 -63.99 61.06 -10.14
CA HIS A 770 -63.48 62.41 -9.91
C HIS A 770 -62.35 62.77 -10.88
N LYS A 771 -61.38 61.87 -11.09
CA LYS A 771 -60.26 62.08 -12.02
C LYS A 771 -60.69 62.13 -13.49
N ASN A 772 -61.83 61.54 -13.83
CA ASN A 772 -62.34 61.42 -15.20
C ASN A 772 -63.72 62.09 -15.38
N ILE A 773 -64.05 63.10 -14.56
CA ILE A 773 -65.42 63.61 -14.42
C ILE A 773 -66.06 64.08 -15.73
N ARG A 774 -65.30 64.73 -16.62
CA ARG A 774 -65.81 65.17 -17.94
C ARG A 774 -66.26 63.98 -18.79
N ALA A 775 -65.40 62.97 -18.90
CA ALA A 775 -65.70 61.77 -19.66
C ALA A 775 -66.84 60.96 -19.03
N TYR A 776 -66.94 60.93 -17.69
CA TYR A 776 -68.06 60.32 -17.00
C TYR A 776 -69.39 60.97 -17.41
N VAL A 777 -69.49 62.30 -17.32
CA VAL A 777 -70.72 63.06 -17.63
C VAL A 777 -71.13 62.88 -19.09
N GLU A 778 -70.17 62.93 -20.01
CA GLU A 778 -70.42 62.74 -21.46
C GLU A 778 -70.93 61.33 -21.81
N LEU A 779 -70.61 60.32 -20.99
CA LEU A 779 -71.03 58.94 -21.20
C LEU A 779 -72.37 58.59 -20.53
N MET A 780 -72.94 59.49 -19.72
CA MET A 780 -74.21 59.23 -19.04
C MET A 780 -75.39 59.22 -20.02
N THR A 781 -76.22 58.21 -19.90
CA THR A 781 -77.51 58.05 -20.55
C THR A 781 -78.55 57.64 -19.52
N ILE A 782 -79.83 57.65 -19.90
CA ILE A 782 -80.93 57.24 -19.01
C ILE A 782 -80.71 55.81 -18.47
N ASP A 783 -80.03 54.94 -19.23
CA ASP A 783 -79.91 53.51 -18.92
C ASP A 783 -78.71 53.17 -18.01
N ASN A 784 -77.67 54.01 -17.92
CA ASN A 784 -76.44 53.73 -17.16
C ASN A 784 -76.19 54.67 -15.96
N PHE A 785 -77.11 55.62 -15.76
CA PHE A 785 -77.08 56.62 -14.70
C PHE A 785 -77.38 56.01 -13.33
N ILE A 786 -76.61 56.39 -12.31
CA ILE A 786 -76.82 55.99 -10.92
C ILE A 786 -77.01 57.24 -10.05
N LEU A 787 -78.14 57.31 -9.36
CA LEU A 787 -78.54 58.47 -8.57
C LEU A 787 -77.56 58.78 -7.43
N ASP A 788 -77.09 57.77 -6.70
CA ASP A 788 -76.19 57.95 -5.56
C ASP A 788 -74.81 58.50 -5.98
N GLU A 789 -74.31 58.12 -7.16
CA GLU A 789 -73.09 58.67 -7.73
C GLU A 789 -73.27 60.15 -8.07
N ALA A 790 -74.37 60.49 -8.74
CA ALA A 790 -74.70 61.86 -9.09
C ALA A 790 -74.82 62.75 -7.85
N ILE A 791 -75.58 62.31 -6.83
CA ILE A 791 -75.74 63.06 -5.57
C ILE A 791 -74.37 63.33 -4.91
N SER A 792 -73.47 62.35 -4.94
CA SER A 792 -72.12 62.51 -4.38
C SER A 792 -71.31 63.57 -5.16
N ILE A 793 -71.38 63.55 -6.50
CA ILE A 793 -70.69 64.49 -7.40
C ILE A 793 -71.17 65.94 -7.20
N LEU A 794 -72.46 66.16 -6.91
CA LEU A 794 -73.01 67.50 -6.69
C LEU A 794 -72.29 68.26 -5.57
N SER A 795 -71.74 67.54 -4.58
CA SER A 795 -70.99 68.11 -3.46
C SER A 795 -69.50 68.36 -3.77
N TRP A 796 -69.00 67.94 -4.93
CA TRP A 796 -67.58 68.06 -5.30
C TRP A 796 -67.24 69.44 -5.87
N GLN A 797 -65.96 69.79 -5.78
CA GLN A 797 -65.38 71.00 -6.38
C GLN A 797 -65.09 70.77 -7.88
N VAL A 798 -66.13 70.50 -8.65
CA VAL A 798 -66.10 70.34 -10.12
C VAL A 798 -66.97 71.40 -10.80
N ASP A 799 -66.77 71.59 -12.10
CA ASP A 799 -67.50 72.56 -12.91
C ASP A 799 -69.02 72.38 -12.79
N ASP A 800 -69.75 73.47 -12.54
CA ASP A 800 -71.19 73.44 -12.31
C ASP A 800 -71.95 73.04 -13.58
N ASP A 801 -71.44 73.35 -14.77
CA ASP A 801 -72.04 72.93 -16.06
C ASP A 801 -72.11 71.40 -16.19
N LEU A 802 -71.12 70.69 -15.64
CA LEU A 802 -71.10 69.22 -15.61
C LEU A 802 -72.12 68.67 -14.61
N LYS A 803 -72.29 69.33 -13.47
CA LYS A 803 -73.27 68.94 -12.45
C LYS A 803 -74.70 69.12 -12.98
N VAL A 804 -74.97 70.23 -13.67
CA VAL A 804 -76.27 70.50 -14.31
C VAL A 804 -76.61 69.43 -15.33
N LYS A 805 -75.66 69.05 -16.20
CA LYS A 805 -75.86 67.94 -17.16
C LYS A 805 -76.21 66.61 -16.49
N LEU A 806 -75.63 66.30 -15.33
CA LEU A 806 -76.02 65.09 -14.58
C LEU A 806 -77.43 65.18 -14.00
N LEU A 807 -77.85 66.39 -13.58
CA LEU A 807 -79.19 66.63 -13.04
C LEU A 807 -80.30 66.48 -14.08
N GLU A 808 -80.02 66.63 -15.38
CA GLU A 808 -80.98 66.34 -16.47
C GLU A 808 -81.49 64.90 -16.44
N PHE A 809 -80.67 63.95 -15.95
CA PHE A 809 -81.04 62.53 -15.85
C PHE A 809 -81.77 62.18 -14.55
N VAL A 810 -81.72 63.06 -13.54
CA VAL A 810 -82.43 62.87 -12.27
C VAL A 810 -83.91 63.11 -12.48
N LYS A 811 -84.74 62.11 -12.15
CA LYS A 811 -86.22 62.19 -12.20
C LYS A 811 -86.87 62.15 -10.82
N THR A 812 -86.07 61.99 -9.78
CA THR A 812 -86.52 61.92 -8.40
C THR A 812 -86.30 63.27 -7.70
N PRO A 813 -87.21 63.67 -6.80
CA PRO A 813 -87.02 64.89 -6.02
C PRO A 813 -85.78 64.81 -5.12
N LEU A 814 -84.91 65.83 -5.18
CA LEU A 814 -83.70 65.97 -4.37
C LEU A 814 -83.88 67.03 -3.28
N ALA A 815 -83.22 66.76 -2.14
CA ALA A 815 -83.10 67.66 -1.02
C ALA A 815 -81.89 68.60 -1.22
N ILE A 816 -82.06 69.88 -0.89
CA ILE A 816 -80.99 70.89 -0.90
C ILE A 816 -80.65 71.38 0.52
N HIS A 817 -81.54 71.16 1.49
CA HIS A 817 -81.30 71.58 2.86
C HIS A 817 -80.12 70.82 3.50
N GLY A 818 -79.19 71.57 4.12
CA GLY A 818 -78.00 71.00 4.77
C GLY A 818 -76.96 70.42 3.80
N LYS A 819 -77.10 70.64 2.48
CA LYS A 819 -76.14 70.23 1.45
C LYS A 819 -75.34 71.43 0.97
N ASN A 820 -74.02 71.26 0.85
CA ASN A 820 -73.09 72.31 0.39
C ASN A 820 -73.00 72.36 -1.15
N TYR A 821 -74.13 72.49 -1.84
CA TYR A 821 -74.15 72.64 -3.30
C TYR A 821 -73.93 74.10 -3.70
N SER A 822 -73.43 74.33 -4.92
CA SER A 822 -73.27 75.68 -5.47
C SER A 822 -74.63 76.32 -5.81
N GLN A 823 -74.65 77.64 -5.96
CA GLN A 823 -75.88 78.39 -6.26
C GLN A 823 -76.55 77.90 -7.56
N VAL A 824 -75.78 77.63 -8.61
CA VAL A 824 -76.27 77.15 -9.91
C VAL A 824 -76.95 75.78 -9.79
N VAL A 825 -76.37 74.87 -9.00
CA VAL A 825 -76.94 73.54 -8.74
C VAL A 825 -78.22 73.63 -7.91
N ASN A 826 -78.25 74.47 -6.88
CA ASN A 826 -79.44 74.68 -6.05
C ASN A 826 -80.61 75.24 -6.86
N ASP A 827 -80.35 76.23 -7.72
CA ASP A 827 -81.34 76.84 -8.60
C ASP A 827 -81.94 75.80 -9.56
N TYR A 828 -81.10 74.98 -10.20
CA TYR A 828 -81.57 73.93 -11.11
C TYR A 828 -82.43 72.86 -10.42
N ILE A 829 -82.04 72.42 -9.20
CA ILE A 829 -82.83 71.45 -8.42
C ILE A 829 -84.19 72.05 -8.03
N LEU A 830 -84.22 73.31 -7.58
CA LEU A 830 -85.47 74.02 -7.23
C LEU A 830 -86.44 74.13 -8.42
N GLU A 831 -85.92 74.31 -9.63
CA GLU A 831 -86.71 74.42 -10.85
C GLU A 831 -87.22 73.07 -11.36
N ASN A 832 -86.42 72.01 -11.33
CA ASN A 832 -86.72 70.79 -12.07
C ASN A 832 -87.02 69.57 -11.19
N ASN A 833 -86.27 69.39 -10.09
CA ASN A 833 -86.24 68.14 -9.32
C ASN A 833 -86.35 68.39 -7.80
N PHE A 834 -87.17 69.36 -7.39
CA PHE A 834 -87.25 69.79 -6.00
C PHE A 834 -88.10 68.87 -5.12
N LYS A 835 -87.64 68.55 -3.91
CA LYS A 835 -88.42 67.84 -2.89
C LYS A 835 -89.37 68.78 -2.13
N PRO A 836 -90.70 68.72 -2.36
CA PRO A 836 -91.65 69.71 -1.81
C PRO A 836 -91.68 69.79 -0.28
N ASP A 837 -91.41 68.67 0.40
CA ASP A 837 -91.43 68.59 1.87
C ASP A 837 -90.35 69.48 2.54
N GLU A 838 -89.31 69.92 1.83
CA GLU A 838 -88.29 70.83 2.36
C GLU A 838 -88.68 72.32 2.29
N LEU A 839 -89.76 72.67 1.61
CA LEU A 839 -90.14 74.05 1.31
C LEU A 839 -90.30 74.92 2.58
N LEU A 840 -90.86 74.33 3.65
CA LEU A 840 -90.99 74.96 4.98
C LEU A 840 -89.61 75.25 5.62
N ILE A 841 -88.70 74.29 5.56
CA ILE A 841 -87.37 74.39 6.16
C ILE A 841 -86.49 75.39 5.38
N LEU A 842 -86.60 75.41 4.05
CA LEU A 842 -85.89 76.36 3.20
C LEU A 842 -86.41 77.80 3.35
N SER A 843 -87.72 77.96 3.57
CA SER A 843 -88.32 79.26 3.87
C SER A 843 -87.81 79.86 5.20
N SER A 844 -87.52 79.01 6.19
CA SER A 844 -86.95 79.47 7.47
C SER A 844 -85.48 79.92 7.36
N SER A 845 -84.73 79.40 6.37
CA SER A 845 -83.34 79.77 6.06
C SER A 845 -83.22 80.71 4.86
N TYR A 846 -84.33 81.29 4.37
CA TYR A 846 -84.41 82.07 3.13
C TYR A 846 -83.30 83.13 2.95
N LYS A 847 -82.98 83.86 4.02
CA LYS A 847 -82.01 84.97 3.99
C LYS A 847 -80.55 84.53 3.78
N THR A 848 -80.22 83.24 3.97
CA THR A 848 -78.85 82.73 3.83
C THR A 848 -78.53 82.26 2.40
N TRP A 849 -79.51 82.21 1.52
CA TRP A 849 -79.35 81.78 0.11
C TRP A 849 -79.03 82.97 -0.82
N GLY A 850 -78.42 82.72 -1.98
CA GLY A 850 -78.15 83.74 -3.00
C GLY A 850 -79.43 84.30 -3.63
N THR A 851 -79.36 85.49 -4.24
CA THR A 851 -80.53 86.24 -4.77
C THR A 851 -81.36 85.49 -5.82
N SER A 852 -80.71 84.66 -6.64
CA SER A 852 -81.38 83.81 -7.65
C SER A 852 -82.18 82.69 -6.97
N THR A 853 -81.53 81.92 -6.08
CA THR A 853 -82.14 80.84 -5.29
C THR A 853 -83.32 81.33 -4.43
N GLN A 854 -83.17 82.51 -3.82
CA GLN A 854 -84.24 83.18 -3.06
C GLN A 854 -85.49 83.43 -3.92
N SER A 855 -85.32 83.84 -5.18
CA SER A 855 -86.46 84.10 -6.08
C SER A 855 -87.20 82.80 -6.44
N LEU A 856 -86.47 81.69 -6.61
CA LEU A 856 -87.03 80.38 -6.92
C LEU A 856 -87.71 79.70 -5.72
N ILE A 857 -87.15 79.83 -4.51
CA ILE A 857 -87.80 79.37 -3.29
C ILE A 857 -89.14 80.11 -3.10
N LEU A 858 -89.16 81.42 -3.36
CA LEU A 858 -90.39 82.24 -3.29
C LEU A 858 -91.43 81.80 -4.33
N SER A 859 -91.02 81.54 -5.59
CA SER A 859 -91.96 81.09 -6.63
C SER A 859 -92.56 79.72 -6.33
N ARG A 860 -91.77 78.78 -5.80
CA ARG A 860 -92.26 77.47 -5.35
C ARG A 860 -93.18 77.57 -4.13
N ALA A 861 -92.85 78.42 -3.16
CA ALA A 861 -93.71 78.71 -2.01
C ALA A 861 -95.07 79.30 -2.41
N ILE A 862 -95.12 80.12 -3.47
CA ILE A 862 -96.35 80.69 -4.02
C ILE A 862 -97.18 79.63 -4.78
N GLN A 863 -96.53 78.70 -5.49
CA GLN A 863 -97.22 77.62 -6.22
C GLN A 863 -97.83 76.56 -5.29
N ASP A 864 -97.18 76.23 -4.16
CA ASP A 864 -97.58 75.18 -3.22
C ASP A 864 -98.16 75.74 -1.88
N ILE A 865 -98.85 76.88 -1.92
CA ILE A 865 -99.46 77.54 -0.75
C ILE A 865 -100.32 76.58 0.10
N SER A 866 -100.99 75.59 -0.52
CA SER A 866 -101.83 74.61 0.16
C SER A 866 -101.06 73.62 1.06
N ALA A 867 -99.76 73.41 0.83
CA ALA A 867 -98.91 72.53 1.65
C ALA A 867 -98.33 73.24 2.89
N ILE A 868 -98.17 74.57 2.85
CA ILE A 868 -97.60 75.38 3.94
C ILE A 868 -98.62 75.61 5.08
N ASP A 869 -99.92 75.58 4.79
CA ASP A 869 -101.00 75.87 5.75
C ASP A 869 -101.54 74.65 6.53
N SER A 870 -100.94 73.45 6.39
CA SER A 870 -101.49 72.20 6.97
C SER A 870 -100.60 71.46 7.98
N LYS A 871 -100.04 72.18 8.97
CA LYS A 871 -100.07 71.82 10.42
C LYS A 871 -99.20 72.83 11.21
N PRO A 872 -99.62 73.19 12.45
CA PRO A 872 -98.89 74.12 13.32
C PRO A 872 -97.55 73.56 13.82
#